data_AF-A0A7C3GZL0-F1
#
_entry.id   AF-A0A7C3GZL0-F1
#
_cell.length_a   1.000
_cell.length_b   1.000
_cell.length_c   1.000
_cell.angle_alpha   90.00
_cell.angle_beta   90.00
_cell.angle_gamma   90.00
#
_symmetry.space_group_name_H-M   'P 1'
#
loop_
_entity.id
_entity.type
_entity.pdbx_description
1 polymer ?
#
loop_
_entity_poly.entity_id
_entity_poly.type
_entity_poly.pdbx_seq_one_letter_code
_entity_poly.pdbx_strand_id
1 'polypeptide(L)'
;MKEKFDTLSTEQDSNIRNKQEQEKQKLISKYIEKHILKPFDDGEISEDVKKYIQRAEKMYTNLSPTEKASKLYEILVTRAGKQFENRKRSSRSNIEKQVGAEIEIDAKTTPTINYRYLSKLQALWNNEEVKNLFLEKYSQARVDTKTFKESLIGEEWQNINQQIEEVKKEHQKLSQDIFLKKIKDPEELRDAKEEATFLAQELIQLRQSREDIISLKDLPHIRENTDLAAMIQFEKMKIYRDQLKEGFVWLPSREEIHRDIIASLQNGRWPVLIGEGGTGKSEQADAAAKELTGFDTSKTDLACDKNTNIRDLIADKEVEDNKSYESYGPAMQAATGYESSLQEKPSYYSGRILRLEESGRLGTRAYSVIKKLRQLKQGQLLNGKKVLPGFASIWTTNPVGYRYPDRYEIDPAMRREISEIGVDYPEMSQENPELYEFMLTALMDEKYHNQVTQKELIPAYEEITIKNGKIFKNEKDEPISQVTAEQKIIENPTNKKHGTIYRLSYAIKSVQDSFVAGNKQNISDNILRYTIDDDENIKIVEEGGEALTLSSSTITLGEIASWMKGFQERKQKADADFQVETLTEWIQYKLNTYLKQVDEEDRAKIKAIFEHFHLFDKVPNIENQKPLTPLEIGYLSPRVPRPLILKKIKDENEDETGKPKKEKPDEIKRPKVEKLKVTEVMLENGEAVNIEDYSFEFEKNNEKIEVSKSTQFELDGKTYLFVGQVDQENSEYHKQLVVKVKGDEVCQIMEREGIERGENFYNIEIIKKIFEQEGKLENFYGAENLTEVWGYSEEQLEQWGIPNIEAPKWLLEKAIKMGATLSLKPSLTPNGKSLSILKQDELMAEEYKKAGGGILLYDKKTNWKMESNFYTIDNPNVTIENEEKNQAKIQKKTSQAILYWSLDFPPLGLGETGGKYMSSNKNYLEQTEIMIKFLEDLYKKENQNLPKIYQEAIKDFEKNKPKMEDVESNDENIWKPVAKKLVNLKITKLLRTTPSAILFDIISSRIKTKKDHPYLESNYVFTISRSSSGSLLDFGIADSDGVNSNVWKPRNSDVNLFSPFSLQL
;
A
#
# COMPACT_ATOMS: atom_id res chain seq x y z
N MET A 1 17.32 13.25 3.54
CA MET A 1 16.36 13.60 2.46
C MET A 1 16.69 14.96 1.87
N LYS A 2 16.70 16.07 2.63
CA LYS A 2 17.13 17.40 2.12
C LYS A 2 18.45 17.36 1.31
N GLU A 3 19.49 16.67 1.79
CA GLU A 3 20.79 16.58 1.09
C GLU A 3 20.80 15.72 -0.20
N LYS A 4 19.78 14.88 -0.46
CA LYS A 4 19.69 14.05 -1.67
C LYS A 4 18.82 14.66 -2.78
N PHE A 5 18.11 15.76 -2.50
CA PHE A 5 17.15 16.38 -3.42
C PHE A 5 17.62 17.71 -4.01
N ASP A 6 18.86 18.14 -3.72
CA ASP A 6 19.45 19.36 -4.29
C ASP A 6 20.02 19.16 -5.71
N THR A 7 20.03 17.94 -6.24
CA THR A 7 20.45 17.66 -7.62
C THR A 7 19.28 17.66 -8.60
N LEU A 8 19.26 18.66 -9.47
CA LEU A 8 18.29 18.77 -10.56
C LEU A 8 18.59 17.77 -11.67
N SER A 9 17.56 17.04 -12.09
CA SER A 9 17.54 16.47 -13.42
C SER A 9 16.99 17.48 -14.42
N THR A 10 17.66 17.62 -15.57
CA THR A 10 17.29 18.57 -16.64
C THR A 10 17.13 17.81 -17.96
N GLU A 11 16.20 18.24 -18.83
CA GLU A 11 15.96 17.89 -20.26
C GLU A 11 16.19 16.44 -20.75
N GLN A 12 17.33 15.81 -20.43
CA GLN A 12 17.59 14.38 -20.51
C GLN A 12 16.45 13.54 -19.94
N ASP A 13 15.88 13.88 -18.77
CA ASP A 13 14.75 13.10 -18.20
C ASP A 13 13.45 13.24 -19.00
N SER A 14 13.19 14.40 -19.60
CA SER A 14 12.03 14.58 -20.48
C SER A 14 12.19 13.76 -21.77
N ASN A 15 13.40 13.66 -22.31
CA ASN A 15 13.72 12.85 -23.48
C ASN A 15 13.73 11.36 -23.16
N ILE A 16 14.19 10.95 -21.97
CA ILE A 16 14.13 9.57 -21.48
C ILE A 16 12.67 9.15 -21.29
N ARG A 17 11.85 9.98 -20.64
CA ARG A 17 10.41 9.72 -20.45
C ARG A 17 9.68 9.58 -21.77
N ASN A 18 9.87 10.52 -22.70
CA ASN A 18 9.29 10.44 -24.05
C ASN A 18 9.71 9.16 -24.78
N LYS A 19 10.98 8.74 -24.65
CA LYS A 19 11.48 7.49 -25.25
C LYS A 19 10.82 6.26 -24.62
N GLN A 20 10.69 6.22 -23.30
CA GLN A 20 10.02 5.14 -22.56
C GLN A 20 8.53 5.04 -22.95
N GLU A 21 7.85 6.18 -23.09
CA GLU A 21 6.45 6.24 -23.54
C GLU A 21 6.32 5.68 -24.95
N GLN A 22 7.18 6.07 -25.89
CA GLN A 22 7.18 5.56 -27.27
C GLN A 22 7.47 4.05 -27.34
N GLU A 23 8.42 3.54 -26.55
CA GLU A 23 8.69 2.10 -26.47
C GLU A 23 7.49 1.34 -25.90
N LYS A 24 6.82 1.88 -24.88
CA LYS A 24 5.62 1.28 -24.29
C LYS A 24 4.45 1.25 -25.27
N GLN A 25 4.24 2.33 -26.04
CA GLN A 25 3.24 2.39 -27.10
C GLN A 25 3.42 1.25 -28.11
N LYS A 26 4.66 1.03 -28.59
CA LYS A 26 4.98 -0.07 -29.52
C LYS A 26 4.66 -1.45 -28.92
N LEU A 27 5.01 -1.67 -27.65
CA LEU A 27 4.74 -2.93 -26.96
C LEU A 27 3.23 -3.19 -26.78
N ILE A 28 2.47 -2.17 -26.39
CA ILE A 28 1.01 -2.27 -26.21
C ILE A 28 0.32 -2.53 -27.54
N SER A 29 0.70 -1.81 -28.60
CA SER A 29 0.14 -2.00 -29.94
C SER A 29 0.38 -3.44 -30.42
N LYS A 30 1.64 -3.90 -30.33
CA LYS A 30 2.03 -5.27 -30.72
C LYS A 30 1.28 -6.33 -29.93
N TYR A 31 1.06 -6.11 -28.63
CA TYR A 31 0.30 -7.04 -27.79
C TYR A 31 -1.17 -7.16 -28.24
N ILE A 32 -1.83 -6.03 -28.47
CA ILE A 32 -3.24 -6.01 -28.86
C ILE A 32 -3.43 -6.64 -30.25
N GLU A 33 -2.58 -6.30 -31.21
CA GLU A 33 -2.60 -6.87 -32.56
C GLU A 33 -2.34 -8.39 -32.52
N LYS A 34 -1.25 -8.83 -31.88
CA LYS A 34 -0.82 -10.24 -31.89
C LYS A 34 -1.63 -11.19 -31.00
N HIS A 35 -2.19 -10.70 -29.90
CA HIS A 35 -2.81 -11.57 -28.88
C HIS A 35 -4.31 -11.35 -28.69
N ILE A 36 -4.85 -10.21 -29.12
CA ILE A 36 -6.27 -9.90 -28.96
C ILE A 36 -7.00 -9.90 -30.31
N LEU A 37 -6.40 -9.31 -31.35
CA LEU A 37 -6.99 -9.19 -32.69
C LEU A 37 -6.61 -10.31 -33.67
N LYS A 38 -5.54 -11.07 -33.39
CA LYS A 38 -5.07 -12.21 -34.20
C LYS A 38 -6.14 -13.19 -34.71
N PRO A 39 -7.25 -13.49 -34.00
CA PRO A 39 -8.34 -14.30 -34.56
C PRO A 39 -9.00 -13.75 -35.85
N PHE A 40 -8.64 -12.55 -36.30
CA PHE A 40 -9.08 -11.96 -37.58
C PHE A 40 -8.02 -11.96 -38.69
N ASP A 41 -6.75 -12.23 -38.39
CA ASP A 41 -5.65 -12.10 -39.36
C ASP A 41 -5.35 -13.41 -40.11
N ASP A 42 -5.71 -14.58 -39.56
CA ASP A 42 -5.27 -15.89 -40.05
C ASP A 42 -6.35 -16.67 -40.87
N GLY A 43 -7.44 -16.02 -41.35
CA GLY A 43 -8.45 -16.68 -42.21
C GLY A 43 -9.51 -15.76 -42.81
N GLU A 44 -10.24 -16.23 -43.84
CA GLU A 44 -11.40 -15.51 -44.41
C GLU A 44 -12.43 -15.22 -43.31
N ILE A 45 -12.53 -13.95 -42.92
CA ILE A 45 -13.55 -13.47 -41.99
C ILE A 45 -14.92 -13.74 -42.61
N SER A 46 -15.78 -14.52 -41.93
CA SER A 46 -17.11 -14.83 -42.45
C SER A 46 -17.95 -13.56 -42.65
N GLU A 47 -18.89 -13.60 -43.60
CA GLU A 47 -19.70 -12.45 -43.97
C GLU A 47 -20.52 -11.90 -42.79
N ASP A 48 -20.90 -12.76 -41.84
CA ASP A 48 -21.59 -12.36 -40.61
C ASP A 48 -20.70 -11.55 -39.67
N VAL A 49 -19.41 -11.89 -39.59
CA VAL A 49 -18.43 -11.17 -38.77
C VAL A 49 -18.13 -9.79 -39.37
N LYS A 50 -18.05 -9.70 -40.71
CA LYS A 50 -17.98 -8.39 -41.41
C LYS A 50 -19.21 -7.53 -41.12
N LYS A 51 -20.42 -8.11 -41.14
CA LYS A 51 -21.66 -7.40 -40.73
C LYS A 51 -21.61 -6.94 -39.28
N TYR A 52 -21.02 -7.72 -38.36
CA TYR A 52 -20.84 -7.29 -36.97
C TYR A 52 -19.83 -6.14 -36.83
N ILE A 53 -18.75 -6.13 -37.61
CA ILE A 53 -17.79 -5.01 -37.66
C ILE A 53 -18.49 -3.76 -38.19
N GLN A 54 -19.16 -3.85 -39.35
CA GLN A 54 -19.91 -2.72 -39.93
C GLN A 54 -21.00 -2.20 -38.99
N ARG A 55 -21.69 -3.09 -38.25
CA ARG A 55 -22.67 -2.68 -37.25
C ARG A 55 -22.01 -2.00 -36.04
N ALA A 56 -20.82 -2.43 -35.64
CA ALA A 56 -20.05 -1.79 -34.58
C ALA A 56 -19.48 -0.43 -35.02
N GLU A 57 -18.96 -0.32 -36.24
CA GLU A 57 -18.56 0.95 -36.86
C GLU A 57 -19.74 1.91 -36.88
N LYS A 58 -20.91 1.46 -37.36
CA LYS A 58 -22.14 2.25 -37.35
C LYS A 58 -22.53 2.69 -35.93
N MET A 59 -22.42 1.79 -34.95
CA MET A 59 -22.71 2.07 -33.54
C MET A 59 -21.80 3.16 -32.94
N TYR A 60 -20.56 3.26 -33.42
CA TYR A 60 -19.59 4.23 -32.90
C TYR A 60 -19.44 5.47 -33.79
N THR A 61 -20.09 5.56 -34.95
CA THR A 61 -19.96 6.69 -35.89
C THR A 61 -20.12 8.03 -35.21
N ASN A 62 -21.13 8.16 -34.33
CA ASN A 62 -21.51 9.40 -33.67
C ASN A 62 -20.69 9.70 -32.40
N LEU A 63 -19.77 8.82 -32.01
CA LEU A 63 -18.90 9.05 -30.86
C LEU A 63 -17.66 9.85 -31.28
N SER A 64 -17.24 10.79 -30.44
CA SER A 64 -15.95 11.48 -30.57
C SER A 64 -14.77 10.49 -30.47
N PRO A 65 -13.57 10.85 -30.98
CA PRO A 65 -12.36 10.04 -30.81
C PRO A 65 -12.05 9.70 -29.34
N THR A 66 -12.33 10.63 -28.43
CA THR A 66 -12.15 10.49 -26.97
C THR A 66 -13.11 9.49 -26.34
N GLU A 67 -14.38 9.50 -26.77
CA GLU A 67 -15.37 8.52 -26.33
C GLU A 67 -15.06 7.14 -26.89
N LYS A 68 -14.62 7.06 -28.15
CA LYS A 68 -14.14 5.82 -28.77
C LYS A 68 -12.91 5.25 -28.04
N ALA A 69 -11.94 6.09 -27.66
CA ALA A 69 -10.76 5.66 -26.90
C ALA A 69 -11.13 5.20 -25.49
N SER A 70 -12.05 5.89 -24.81
CA SER A 70 -12.60 5.47 -23.52
C SER A 70 -13.33 4.13 -23.62
N LYS A 71 -14.13 3.92 -24.67
CA LYS A 71 -14.81 2.64 -24.93
C LYS A 71 -13.83 1.53 -25.26
N LEU A 72 -12.78 1.83 -26.01
CA LEU A 72 -11.70 0.88 -26.31
C LEU A 72 -10.99 0.43 -25.01
N TYR A 73 -10.70 1.38 -24.12
CA TYR A 73 -10.16 1.10 -22.78
C TYR A 73 -11.12 0.23 -21.96
N GLU A 74 -12.40 0.60 -21.90
CA GLU A 74 -13.44 -0.13 -21.17
C GLU A 74 -13.51 -1.59 -21.63
N ILE A 75 -13.57 -1.79 -22.94
CA ILE A 75 -13.57 -3.09 -23.62
C ILE A 75 -12.33 -3.88 -23.16
N LEU A 76 -11.11 -3.37 -23.43
CA LEU A 76 -9.85 -4.06 -23.10
C LEU A 76 -9.76 -4.49 -21.63
N VAL A 77 -10.17 -3.64 -20.69
CA VAL A 77 -10.19 -3.97 -19.24
C VAL A 77 -11.27 -4.99 -18.88
N THR A 78 -12.45 -4.92 -19.50
CA THR A 78 -13.57 -5.84 -19.23
C THR A 78 -13.26 -7.27 -19.68
N ARG A 79 -12.47 -7.48 -20.74
CA ARG A 79 -12.00 -8.82 -21.16
C ARG A 79 -10.78 -9.30 -20.38
N ALA A 80 -9.87 -8.42 -19.97
CA ALA A 80 -8.79 -8.81 -19.06
C ALA A 80 -9.36 -9.36 -17.74
N GLY A 81 -10.42 -8.75 -17.19
CA GLY A 81 -11.16 -9.26 -16.02
C GLY A 81 -11.94 -10.56 -16.30
N LYS A 82 -12.75 -10.60 -17.37
CA LYS A 82 -13.60 -11.78 -17.68
C LYS A 82 -12.85 -13.01 -18.20
N GLN A 83 -11.73 -12.86 -18.92
CA GLN A 83 -10.89 -14.01 -19.30
C GLN A 83 -10.15 -14.59 -18.09
N PHE A 84 -9.85 -13.77 -17.08
CA PHE A 84 -9.28 -14.23 -15.82
C PHE A 84 -10.30 -15.04 -14.99
N GLU A 85 -11.56 -14.57 -14.90
CA GLU A 85 -12.63 -15.29 -14.19
C GLU A 85 -13.13 -16.53 -14.93
N ASN A 86 -13.27 -16.48 -16.26
CA ASN A 86 -13.73 -17.63 -17.04
C ASN A 86 -12.71 -18.76 -17.06
N ARG A 87 -11.40 -18.47 -17.10
CA ARG A 87 -10.37 -19.51 -16.92
C ARG A 87 -10.42 -20.17 -15.55
N LYS A 88 -10.85 -19.44 -14.51
CA LYS A 88 -11.07 -19.94 -13.14
C LYS A 88 -12.34 -20.80 -12.98
N ARG A 89 -13.38 -20.55 -13.79
CA ARG A 89 -14.64 -21.33 -13.80
C ARG A 89 -14.56 -22.58 -14.67
N SER A 90 -13.92 -22.53 -15.83
CA SER A 90 -13.75 -23.67 -16.74
C SER A 90 -12.84 -24.77 -16.16
N SER A 91 -11.90 -24.40 -15.28
CA SER A 91 -11.05 -25.35 -14.55
C SER A 91 -11.77 -26.00 -13.36
N ARG A 92 -12.88 -25.43 -12.87
CA ARG A 92 -13.72 -26.04 -11.82
C ARG A 92 -14.81 -26.95 -12.38
N SER A 93 -15.44 -26.62 -13.51
CA SER A 93 -16.56 -27.43 -14.05
C SER A 93 -16.12 -28.72 -14.78
N ASN A 94 -14.88 -28.78 -15.27
CA ASN A 94 -14.38 -29.98 -15.97
C ASN A 94 -13.87 -31.07 -15.01
N ILE A 95 -13.73 -30.78 -13.71
CA ILE A 95 -13.28 -31.75 -12.71
C ILE A 95 -14.47 -32.54 -12.11
N GLU A 96 -15.71 -32.05 -12.23
CA GLU A 96 -16.89 -32.70 -11.62
C GLU A 96 -17.75 -33.57 -12.57
N LYS A 97 -17.37 -33.76 -13.84
CA LYS A 97 -18.22 -34.50 -14.81
C LYS A 97 -17.52 -35.50 -15.75
N GLN A 98 -16.46 -36.17 -15.31
CA GLN A 98 -15.96 -37.37 -16.00
C GLN A 98 -15.58 -38.49 -15.02
N VAL A 99 -16.60 -39.19 -14.53
CA VAL A 99 -16.52 -40.64 -14.25
C VAL A 99 -17.76 -41.27 -14.88
N GLY A 100 -17.55 -41.99 -15.99
CA GLY A 100 -18.53 -42.95 -16.55
C GLY A 100 -19.56 -42.40 -17.54
N ALA A 101 -19.15 -42.21 -18.80
CA ALA A 101 -19.96 -42.54 -19.99
C ALA A 101 -19.11 -42.26 -21.25
N GLU A 102 -19.01 -43.23 -22.16
CA GLU A 102 -18.57 -42.99 -23.53
C GLU A 102 -19.51 -41.97 -24.17
N ILE A 103 -19.00 -40.78 -24.44
CA ILE A 103 -19.66 -39.75 -25.23
C ILE A 103 -18.74 -39.49 -26.42
N GLU A 104 -19.25 -39.79 -27.61
CA GLU A 104 -18.70 -39.34 -28.88
C GLU A 104 -18.31 -37.86 -28.77
N ILE A 105 -17.06 -37.57 -29.11
CA ILE A 105 -16.53 -36.22 -29.16
C ILE A 105 -17.26 -35.50 -30.31
N ASP A 106 -18.35 -34.81 -30.00
CA ASP A 106 -18.92 -33.83 -30.91
C ASP A 106 -17.92 -32.67 -31.02
N ALA A 107 -17.34 -32.50 -32.21
CA ALA A 107 -16.30 -31.53 -32.53
C ALA A 107 -16.81 -30.06 -32.56
N LYS A 108 -17.70 -29.68 -31.63
CA LYS A 108 -18.49 -28.44 -31.68
C LYS A 108 -18.48 -27.54 -30.44
N THR A 109 -17.58 -27.73 -29.49
CA THR A 109 -17.41 -26.76 -28.39
C THR A 109 -16.01 -26.15 -28.35
N THR A 110 -15.65 -25.46 -29.44
CA THR A 110 -14.69 -24.35 -29.40
C THR A 110 -15.23 -23.29 -28.43
N PRO A 111 -14.42 -22.68 -27.53
CA PRO A 111 -14.88 -21.53 -26.76
C PRO A 111 -15.39 -20.50 -27.75
N THR A 112 -16.69 -20.21 -27.71
CA THR A 112 -17.34 -19.36 -28.70
C THR A 112 -16.64 -18.02 -28.69
N ILE A 113 -15.82 -17.77 -29.71
CA ILE A 113 -15.22 -16.47 -29.96
C ILE A 113 -16.40 -15.50 -30.01
N ASN A 114 -16.50 -14.59 -29.04
CA ASN A 114 -17.57 -13.59 -29.05
C ASN A 114 -17.24 -12.56 -30.15
N TYR A 115 -17.57 -12.91 -31.39
CA TYR A 115 -17.31 -12.11 -32.57
C TYR A 115 -17.92 -10.71 -32.41
N ARG A 116 -19.08 -10.57 -31.78
CA ARG A 116 -19.71 -9.25 -31.51
C ARG A 116 -18.82 -8.33 -30.67
N TYR A 117 -18.08 -8.86 -29.70
CA TYR A 117 -17.15 -8.09 -28.88
C TYR A 117 -15.85 -7.79 -29.64
N LEU A 118 -15.30 -8.81 -30.29
CA LEU A 118 -14.06 -8.68 -31.07
C LEU A 118 -14.22 -7.70 -32.23
N SER A 119 -15.38 -7.71 -32.90
CA SER A 119 -15.75 -6.75 -33.94
C SER A 119 -15.86 -5.32 -33.40
N LYS A 120 -16.34 -5.12 -32.16
CA LYS A 120 -16.34 -3.81 -31.50
C LYS A 120 -14.93 -3.31 -31.21
N LEU A 121 -14.06 -4.19 -30.74
CA LEU A 121 -12.66 -3.87 -30.46
C LEU A 121 -11.93 -3.51 -31.76
N GLN A 122 -12.11 -4.31 -32.81
CA GLN A 122 -11.51 -4.08 -34.11
C GLN A 122 -12.03 -2.79 -34.76
N ALA A 123 -13.33 -2.51 -34.71
CA ALA A 123 -13.91 -1.27 -35.21
C ALA A 123 -13.30 -0.02 -34.54
N LEU A 124 -13.05 -0.07 -33.23
CA LEU A 124 -12.41 1.04 -32.50
C LEU A 124 -10.90 1.09 -32.75
N TRP A 125 -10.23 -0.06 -32.85
CA TRP A 125 -8.78 -0.16 -33.05
C TRP A 125 -8.33 0.21 -34.47
N ASN A 126 -9.17 -0.03 -35.48
CA ASN A 126 -8.91 0.32 -36.88
C ASN A 126 -9.01 1.83 -37.15
N ASN A 127 -9.61 2.59 -36.24
CA ASN A 127 -9.58 4.05 -36.32
C ASN A 127 -8.22 4.55 -35.81
N GLU A 128 -7.37 5.05 -36.72
CA GLU A 128 -6.00 5.49 -36.38
C GLU A 128 -5.96 6.60 -35.33
N GLU A 129 -6.88 7.56 -35.39
CA GLU A 129 -6.96 8.65 -34.41
C GLU A 129 -7.25 8.11 -33.00
N VAL A 130 -8.21 7.18 -32.89
CA VAL A 130 -8.58 6.52 -31.62
C VAL A 130 -7.45 5.65 -31.11
N LYS A 131 -6.80 4.87 -31.98
CA LYS A 131 -5.66 4.02 -31.65
C LYS A 131 -4.51 4.84 -31.10
N ASN A 132 -4.13 5.91 -31.78
CA ASN A 132 -3.03 6.79 -31.37
C ASN A 132 -3.33 7.47 -30.04
N LEU A 133 -4.55 8.02 -29.89
CA LEU A 133 -4.99 8.65 -28.64
C LEU A 133 -4.97 7.67 -27.46
N PHE A 134 -5.45 6.44 -27.66
CA PHE A 134 -5.41 5.39 -26.64
C PHE A 134 -3.97 5.04 -26.28
N LEU A 135 -3.11 4.78 -27.28
CA LEU A 135 -1.71 4.40 -27.06
C LEU A 135 -0.96 5.50 -26.32
N GLU A 136 -1.12 6.76 -26.70
CA GLU A 136 -0.52 7.92 -26.04
C GLU A 136 -0.89 7.96 -24.55
N LYS A 137 -2.19 8.11 -24.26
CA LYS A 137 -2.67 8.32 -22.88
C LYS A 137 -2.49 7.09 -22.00
N TYR A 138 -2.69 5.90 -22.53
CA TYR A 138 -2.52 4.66 -21.76
C TYR A 138 -1.04 4.37 -21.45
N SER A 139 -0.15 4.66 -22.39
CA SER A 139 1.29 4.47 -22.16
C SER A 139 1.82 5.48 -21.15
N GLN A 140 1.43 6.75 -21.28
CA GLN A 140 1.75 7.81 -20.32
C GLN A 140 1.32 7.40 -18.91
N ALA A 141 0.05 7.03 -18.72
CA ALA A 141 -0.46 6.58 -17.42
C ALA A 141 0.31 5.39 -16.83
N ARG A 142 0.79 4.46 -17.68
CA ARG A 142 1.59 3.30 -17.26
C ARG A 142 3.01 3.67 -16.87
N VAL A 143 3.64 4.62 -17.58
CA VAL A 143 4.95 5.16 -17.23
C VAL A 143 4.84 5.90 -15.90
N ASP A 144 3.88 6.81 -15.77
CA ASP A 144 3.66 7.60 -14.54
C ASP A 144 3.43 6.71 -13.31
N THR A 145 2.60 5.68 -13.45
CA THR A 145 2.35 4.71 -12.37
C THR A 145 3.63 3.95 -12.00
N LYS A 146 4.46 3.60 -12.98
CA LYS A 146 5.72 2.89 -12.75
C LYS A 146 6.72 3.81 -12.03
N THR A 147 6.92 5.02 -12.54
CA THR A 147 7.80 6.04 -11.95
C THR A 147 7.40 6.34 -10.51
N PHE A 148 6.10 6.52 -10.24
CA PHE A 148 5.59 6.68 -8.88
C PHE A 148 5.97 5.51 -7.97
N LYS A 149 5.74 4.26 -8.41
CA LYS A 149 6.04 3.05 -7.61
C LYS A 149 7.53 2.82 -7.35
N GLU A 150 8.38 3.34 -8.22
CA GLU A 150 9.85 3.20 -8.13
C GLU A 150 10.50 4.40 -7.42
N SER A 151 9.76 5.49 -7.19
CA SER A 151 10.26 6.70 -6.54
C SER A 151 10.32 6.55 -5.01
N LEU A 152 11.28 7.25 -4.39
CA LEU A 152 11.40 7.34 -2.93
C LEU A 152 10.17 8.00 -2.28
N ILE A 153 9.64 9.07 -2.89
CA ILE A 153 8.43 9.76 -2.40
C ILE A 153 7.22 8.82 -2.46
N GLY A 154 7.08 8.04 -3.54
CA GLY A 154 6.01 7.06 -3.67
C GLY A 154 6.14 5.89 -2.71
N GLU A 155 7.36 5.43 -2.42
CA GLU A 155 7.62 4.43 -1.39
C GLU A 155 7.31 4.95 0.02
N GLU A 156 7.75 6.16 0.36
CA GLU A 156 7.45 6.81 1.63
C GLU A 156 5.95 6.98 1.84
N TRP A 157 5.23 7.44 0.82
CA TRP A 157 3.77 7.54 0.86
C TRP A 157 3.09 6.18 1.04
N GLN A 158 3.57 5.13 0.37
CA GLN A 158 3.04 3.76 0.55
C GLN A 158 3.27 3.27 1.98
N ASN A 159 4.46 3.49 2.54
CA ASN A 159 4.80 3.12 3.90
C ASN A 159 3.94 3.88 4.93
N ILE A 160 3.78 5.20 4.77
CA ILE A 160 2.93 6.00 5.67
C ILE A 160 1.48 5.54 5.60
N ASN A 161 0.91 5.25 4.42
CA ASN A 161 -0.46 4.74 4.37
C ASN A 161 -0.60 3.33 4.93
N GLN A 162 0.40 2.48 4.77
CA GLN A 162 0.39 1.17 5.41
C GLN A 162 0.37 1.33 6.94
N GLN A 163 1.21 2.21 7.48
CA GLN A 163 1.21 2.54 8.91
C GLN A 163 -0.13 3.14 9.36
N ILE A 164 -0.70 4.08 8.59
CA ILE A 164 -2.03 4.63 8.88
C ILE A 164 -3.06 3.52 8.96
N GLU A 165 -3.10 2.58 8.01
CA GLU A 165 -4.08 1.49 8.03
C GLU A 165 -3.85 0.49 9.16
N GLU A 166 -2.60 0.19 9.51
CA GLU A 166 -2.24 -0.66 10.65
C GLU A 166 -2.67 -0.03 11.98
N VAL A 167 -2.22 1.20 12.25
CA VAL A 167 -2.55 1.96 13.46
C VAL A 167 -4.06 2.23 13.53
N LYS A 168 -4.71 2.53 12.39
CA LYS A 168 -6.16 2.75 12.33
C LYS A 168 -6.92 1.48 12.71
N LYS A 169 -6.54 0.33 12.16
CA LYS A 169 -7.19 -0.94 12.48
C LYS A 169 -7.01 -1.31 13.95
N GLU A 170 -5.85 -1.06 14.51
CA GLU A 170 -5.58 -1.28 15.93
C GLU A 170 -6.39 -0.33 16.81
N HIS A 171 -6.35 0.98 16.53
CA HIS A 171 -7.14 2.00 17.21
C HIS A 171 -8.64 1.71 17.15
N GLN A 172 -9.17 1.32 15.98
CA GLN A 172 -10.57 0.96 15.79
C GLN A 172 -10.96 -0.24 16.65
N LYS A 173 -10.16 -1.31 16.60
CA LYS A 173 -10.41 -2.53 17.38
C LYS A 173 -10.38 -2.23 18.89
N LEU A 174 -9.36 -1.51 19.35
CA LEU A 174 -9.21 -1.16 20.75
C LEU A 174 -10.34 -0.25 21.22
N SER A 175 -10.70 0.77 20.43
CA SER A 175 -11.84 1.65 20.70
C SER A 175 -13.16 0.88 20.79
N GLN A 176 -13.38 -0.08 19.88
CA GLN A 176 -14.54 -0.97 19.93
C GLN A 176 -14.53 -1.85 21.18
N ASP A 177 -13.40 -2.44 21.55
CA ASP A 177 -13.29 -3.32 22.71
C ASP A 177 -13.50 -2.55 24.04
N ILE A 178 -12.99 -1.33 24.13
CA ILE A 178 -13.26 -0.39 25.23
C ILE A 178 -14.74 -0.03 25.27
N PHE A 179 -15.31 0.38 24.14
CA PHE A 179 -16.70 0.84 24.05
C PHE A 179 -17.69 -0.28 24.38
N LEU A 180 -17.49 -1.47 23.82
CA LEU A 180 -18.28 -2.67 24.07
C LEU A 180 -17.92 -3.36 25.39
N LYS A 181 -17.09 -2.74 26.25
CA LYS A 181 -16.70 -3.23 27.58
C LYS A 181 -16.24 -4.69 27.57
N LYS A 182 -15.47 -5.08 26.55
CA LYS A 182 -14.85 -6.41 26.47
C LYS A 182 -13.69 -6.52 27.45
N ILE A 183 -13.03 -5.40 27.74
CA ILE A 183 -11.98 -5.26 28.75
C ILE A 183 -12.64 -5.05 30.11
N LYS A 184 -12.46 -5.99 31.03
CA LYS A 184 -13.16 -6.02 32.33
C LYS A 184 -12.31 -5.54 33.49
N ASP A 185 -11.00 -5.77 33.42
CA ASP A 185 -10.08 -5.38 34.47
C ASP A 185 -9.89 -3.85 34.46
N PRO A 186 -9.99 -3.15 35.62
CA PRO A 186 -9.85 -1.70 35.67
C PRO A 186 -8.47 -1.17 35.29
N GLU A 187 -7.39 -1.91 35.57
CA GLU A 187 -6.03 -1.52 35.19
C GLU A 187 -5.84 -1.73 33.69
N GLU A 188 -6.23 -2.89 33.16
CA GLU A 188 -6.20 -3.14 31.70
C GLU A 188 -7.05 -2.13 30.93
N LEU A 189 -8.20 -1.71 31.48
CA LEU A 189 -9.05 -0.69 30.86
C LEU A 189 -8.40 0.69 30.85
N ARG A 190 -7.66 1.05 31.91
CA ARG A 190 -6.92 2.31 31.96
C ARG A 190 -5.81 2.28 30.91
N ASP A 191 -5.02 1.23 30.90
CA ASP A 191 -3.89 1.08 29.98
C ASP A 191 -4.38 1.03 28.52
N ALA A 192 -5.50 0.35 28.25
CA ALA A 192 -6.15 0.36 26.94
C ALA A 192 -6.63 1.76 26.50
N LYS A 193 -7.13 2.59 27.42
CA LYS A 193 -7.53 3.97 27.10
C LYS A 193 -6.33 4.87 26.81
N GLU A 194 -5.24 4.70 27.56
CA GLU A 194 -3.98 5.40 27.33
C GLU A 194 -3.42 5.02 25.95
N GLU A 195 -3.39 3.72 25.63
CA GLU A 195 -2.98 3.20 24.33
C GLU A 195 -3.86 3.71 23.18
N ALA A 196 -5.20 3.69 23.34
CA ALA A 196 -6.11 4.25 22.34
C ALA A 196 -5.84 5.75 22.10
N THR A 197 -5.50 6.50 23.15
CA THR A 197 -5.14 7.91 23.03
C THR A 197 -3.81 8.09 22.30
N PHE A 198 -2.81 7.25 22.59
CA PHE A 198 -1.53 7.23 21.90
C PHE A 198 -1.70 6.94 20.41
N LEU A 199 -2.40 5.86 20.05
CA LEU A 199 -2.68 5.49 18.66
C LEU A 199 -3.46 6.59 17.92
N ALA A 200 -4.39 7.28 18.58
CA ALA A 200 -5.10 8.40 17.99
C ALA A 200 -4.17 9.59 17.66
N GLN A 201 -3.21 9.89 18.54
CA GLN A 201 -2.19 10.92 18.30
C GLN A 201 -1.22 10.51 17.19
N GLU A 202 -0.82 9.24 17.15
CA GLU A 202 0.02 8.68 16.09
C GLU A 202 -0.68 8.79 14.73
N LEU A 203 -1.97 8.47 14.65
CA LEU A 203 -2.76 8.66 13.41
C LEU A 203 -2.77 10.11 12.94
N ILE A 204 -2.88 11.08 13.85
CA ILE A 204 -2.84 12.50 13.51
C ILE A 204 -1.47 12.85 12.92
N GLN A 205 -0.38 12.39 13.55
CA GLN A 205 0.98 12.65 13.07
C GLN A 205 1.24 12.01 11.70
N LEU A 206 0.86 10.75 11.52
CA LEU A 206 1.01 10.04 10.23
C LEU A 206 0.20 10.71 9.12
N ARG A 207 -1.02 11.15 9.41
CA ARG A 207 -1.84 11.91 8.44
C ARG A 207 -1.21 13.25 8.10
N GLN A 208 -0.66 13.96 9.08
CA GLN A 208 0.08 15.20 8.82
C GLN A 208 1.31 14.95 7.95
N SER A 209 2.10 13.90 8.23
CA SER A 209 3.23 13.50 7.39
C SER A 209 2.78 13.19 5.94
N ARG A 210 1.62 12.56 5.76
CA ARG A 210 1.04 12.33 4.44
C ARG A 210 0.70 13.62 3.71
N GLU A 211 0.11 14.61 4.37
CA GLU A 211 -0.18 15.92 3.77
C GLU A 211 1.10 16.74 3.52
N ASP A 212 2.12 16.62 4.37
CA ASP A 212 3.42 17.25 4.19
C ASP A 212 4.13 16.74 2.92
N ILE A 213 3.94 15.46 2.57
CA ILE A 213 4.42 14.87 1.30
C ILE A 213 3.64 15.45 0.10
N ILE A 214 2.31 15.53 0.18
CA ILE A 214 1.48 16.05 -0.92
C ILE A 214 1.82 17.52 -1.22
N SER A 215 2.00 18.31 -0.16
CA SER A 215 2.32 19.74 -0.26
C SER A 215 3.79 20.02 -0.56
N LEU A 216 4.65 18.99 -0.59
CA LEU A 216 6.10 19.12 -0.77
C LEU A 216 6.74 20.11 0.23
N LYS A 217 6.25 20.15 1.49
CA LYS A 217 6.61 21.15 2.51
C LYS A 217 8.10 21.40 2.72
N ASP A 218 8.94 20.41 2.43
CA ASP A 218 10.41 20.47 2.57
C ASP A 218 11.17 20.10 1.28
N LEU A 219 10.47 20.01 0.14
CA LEU A 219 11.03 19.59 -1.14
C LEU A 219 10.84 20.68 -2.20
N PRO A 220 11.78 20.83 -3.16
CA PRO A 220 11.59 21.80 -4.23
C PRO A 220 10.43 21.38 -5.13
N HIS A 221 9.61 22.36 -5.55
CA HIS A 221 8.49 22.16 -6.48
C HIS A 221 9.00 22.02 -7.93
N ILE A 222 9.92 21.10 -8.16
CA ILE A 222 10.37 20.70 -9.50
C ILE A 222 9.40 19.67 -10.08
N ARG A 223 9.37 19.53 -11.41
CA ARG A 223 8.39 18.71 -12.12
C ARG A 223 8.35 17.26 -11.62
N GLU A 224 9.51 16.69 -11.33
CA GLU A 224 9.64 15.33 -10.81
C GLU A 224 8.88 15.16 -9.49
N ASN A 225 9.06 16.08 -8.56
CA ASN A 225 8.40 16.03 -7.25
C ASN A 225 6.91 16.37 -7.35
N THR A 226 6.54 17.38 -8.13
CA THR A 226 5.12 17.76 -8.30
C THR A 226 4.33 16.69 -9.03
N ASP A 227 4.93 15.98 -9.99
CA ASP A 227 4.29 14.86 -10.67
C ASP A 227 4.02 13.70 -9.69
N LEU A 228 4.96 13.43 -8.79
CA LEU A 228 4.79 12.43 -7.73
C LEU A 228 3.70 12.84 -6.73
N ALA A 229 3.67 14.10 -6.31
CA ALA A 229 2.61 14.64 -5.45
C ALA A 229 1.23 14.55 -6.11
N ALA A 230 1.13 14.82 -7.41
CA ALA A 230 -0.10 14.62 -8.18
C ALA A 230 -0.53 13.14 -8.18
N MET A 231 0.38 12.21 -8.46
CA MET A 231 0.06 10.77 -8.42
C MET A 231 -0.43 10.32 -7.04
N ILE A 232 0.16 10.85 -5.97
CA ILE A 232 -0.28 10.62 -4.60
C ILE A 232 -1.72 11.12 -4.39
N GLN A 233 -2.00 12.35 -4.82
CA GLN A 233 -3.32 12.94 -4.65
C GLN A 233 -4.40 12.19 -5.43
N PHE A 234 -4.04 11.64 -6.59
CA PHE A 234 -4.90 10.69 -7.32
C PHE A 234 -5.19 9.42 -6.52
N GLU A 235 -4.19 8.81 -5.89
CA GLU A 235 -4.37 7.63 -5.04
C GLU A 235 -5.24 7.94 -3.81
N LYS A 236 -5.12 9.13 -3.21
CA LYS A 236 -6.04 9.61 -2.15
C LYS A 236 -7.49 9.71 -2.64
N MET A 237 -7.71 10.27 -3.84
CA MET A 237 -9.05 10.33 -4.44
C MET A 237 -9.66 8.95 -4.73
N LYS A 238 -8.84 7.92 -5.00
CA LYS A 238 -9.33 6.53 -5.14
C LYS A 238 -9.88 5.98 -3.83
N ILE A 239 -9.22 6.27 -2.70
CA ILE A 239 -9.70 5.89 -1.36
C ILE A 239 -11.06 6.55 -1.11
N TYR A 240 -11.21 7.84 -1.39
CA TYR A 240 -12.49 8.53 -1.26
C TYR A 240 -13.56 7.95 -2.20
N ARG A 241 -13.18 7.53 -3.40
CA ARG A 241 -14.11 6.91 -4.36
C ARG A 241 -14.66 5.59 -3.81
N ASP A 242 -13.81 4.78 -3.20
CA ASP A 242 -14.22 3.51 -2.62
C ASP A 242 -15.08 3.70 -1.37
N GLN A 243 -14.73 4.66 -0.50
CA GLN A 243 -15.57 5.06 0.64
C GLN A 243 -16.95 5.59 0.19
N LEU A 244 -17.01 6.39 -0.87
CA LEU A 244 -18.28 6.90 -1.41
C LEU A 244 -19.20 5.78 -1.92
N LYS A 245 -18.67 4.62 -2.32
CA LYS A 245 -19.48 3.43 -2.67
C LYS A 245 -20.13 2.81 -1.44
N GLU A 246 -19.48 2.93 -0.28
CA GLU A 246 -19.99 2.46 1.01
C GLU A 246 -20.98 3.44 1.66
N GLY A 247 -21.17 4.63 1.07
CA GLY A 247 -22.18 5.61 1.45
C GLY A 247 -21.66 6.80 2.27
N PHE A 248 -20.39 6.78 2.69
CA PHE A 248 -19.80 7.86 3.49
C PHE A 248 -18.32 8.05 3.15
N VAL A 249 -17.85 9.29 3.07
CA VAL A 249 -16.43 9.61 2.79
C VAL A 249 -15.80 10.23 4.02
N TRP A 250 -14.68 9.64 4.45
CA TRP A 250 -13.87 10.12 5.57
C TRP A 250 -12.96 11.27 5.11
N LEU A 251 -13.58 12.42 4.82
CA LEU A 251 -12.86 13.67 4.59
C LEU A 251 -12.15 14.11 5.89
N PRO A 252 -11.07 14.92 5.82
CA PRO A 252 -10.35 15.35 7.02
C PRO A 252 -11.25 15.96 8.09
N SER A 253 -12.19 16.84 7.71
CA SER A 253 -13.21 17.39 8.63
C SER A 253 -14.10 16.31 9.29
N ARG A 254 -14.42 15.22 8.59
CA ARG A 254 -15.24 14.10 9.09
C ARG A 254 -14.47 13.15 10.01
N GLU A 255 -13.18 12.98 9.78
CA GLU A 255 -12.29 12.23 10.67
C GLU A 255 -12.10 12.95 12.02
N GLU A 256 -12.02 14.28 12.01
CA GLU A 256 -11.97 15.10 13.22
C GLU A 256 -13.25 14.96 14.04
N ILE A 257 -14.43 15.15 13.43
CA ILE A 257 -15.72 14.98 14.11
C ILE A 257 -15.85 13.59 14.73
N HIS A 258 -15.39 12.55 14.03
CA HIS A 258 -15.43 11.17 14.52
C HIS A 258 -14.55 10.94 15.75
N ARG A 259 -13.35 11.53 15.77
CA ARG A 259 -12.47 11.49 16.94
C ARG A 259 -13.15 12.14 18.15
N ASP A 260 -13.83 13.27 17.96
CA ASP A 260 -14.54 13.97 19.03
C ASP A 260 -15.76 13.17 19.54
N ILE A 261 -16.44 12.44 18.64
CA ILE A 261 -17.50 11.49 19.00
C ILE A 261 -16.95 10.38 19.89
N ILE A 262 -15.85 9.74 19.48
CA ILE A 262 -15.21 8.66 20.25
C ILE A 262 -14.78 9.17 21.62
N ALA A 263 -14.07 10.31 21.67
CA ALA A 263 -13.63 10.92 22.92
C ALA A 263 -14.79 11.25 23.85
N SER A 264 -15.90 11.78 23.31
CA SER A 264 -17.12 12.05 24.08
C SER A 264 -17.70 10.80 24.71
N LEU A 265 -17.87 9.73 23.92
CA LEU A 265 -18.43 8.46 24.37
C LEU A 265 -17.55 7.76 25.41
N GLN A 266 -16.23 7.77 25.23
CA GLN A 266 -15.27 7.20 26.17
C GLN A 266 -15.25 7.94 27.53
N ASN A 267 -15.53 9.25 27.50
CA ASN A 267 -15.72 10.08 28.69
C ASN A 267 -17.13 9.95 29.31
N GLY A 268 -17.96 9.05 28.79
CA GLY A 268 -19.31 8.82 29.28
C GLY A 268 -20.26 9.98 28.97
N ARG A 269 -20.02 10.74 27.91
CA ARG A 269 -20.96 11.76 27.43
C ARG A 269 -21.57 11.32 26.12
N TRP A 270 -22.87 11.52 25.95
CA TRP A 270 -23.53 11.26 24.67
C TRP A 270 -23.34 12.47 23.75
N PRO A 271 -22.68 12.32 22.60
CA PRO A 271 -22.42 13.43 21.70
C PRO A 271 -23.71 13.93 21.04
N VAL A 272 -23.78 15.23 20.83
CA VAL A 272 -24.86 15.93 20.14
C VAL A 272 -24.24 16.67 18.97
N LEU A 273 -24.51 16.17 17.77
CA LEU A 273 -24.03 16.72 16.51
C LEU A 273 -24.94 17.89 16.11
N ILE A 274 -24.38 19.10 16.15
CA ILE A 274 -25.10 20.35 15.89
C ILE A 274 -24.59 20.94 14.58
N GLY A 275 -25.49 21.18 13.63
CA GLY A 275 -25.13 21.77 12.35
C GLY A 275 -26.36 22.00 11.50
N GLU A 276 -26.28 22.85 10.49
CA GLU A 276 -27.40 23.14 9.61
C GLU A 276 -27.90 21.91 8.82
N GLY A 277 -29.09 22.00 8.24
CA GLY A 277 -29.61 20.97 7.33
C GLY A 277 -28.62 20.66 6.19
N GLY A 278 -28.51 19.40 5.80
CA GLY A 278 -27.68 18.98 4.66
C GLY A 278 -26.17 18.83 4.91
N THR A 279 -25.68 19.09 6.13
CA THR A 279 -24.24 18.97 6.46
C THR A 279 -23.73 17.53 6.66
N GLY A 280 -24.63 16.52 6.67
CA GLY A 280 -24.24 15.11 6.81
C GLY A 280 -24.20 14.55 8.25
N LYS A 281 -24.94 15.17 9.18
CA LYS A 281 -24.94 14.79 10.61
C LYS A 281 -25.40 13.34 10.84
N SER A 282 -26.46 12.92 10.15
CA SER A 282 -27.06 11.60 10.32
C SER A 282 -26.12 10.52 9.77
N GLU A 283 -25.52 10.77 8.61
CA GLU A 283 -24.53 9.89 7.98
C GLU A 283 -23.25 9.78 8.82
N GLN A 284 -22.78 10.88 9.43
CA GLN A 284 -21.66 10.87 10.36
C GLN A 284 -21.95 10.02 11.61
N ALA A 285 -23.16 10.12 12.17
CA ALA A 285 -23.59 9.31 13.30
C ALA A 285 -23.66 7.82 12.94
N ASP A 286 -24.17 7.49 11.75
CA ASP A 286 -24.21 6.12 11.23
C ASP A 286 -22.81 5.53 11.02
N ALA A 287 -21.90 6.30 10.42
CA ALA A 287 -20.52 5.88 10.21
C ALA A 287 -19.81 5.61 11.54
N ALA A 288 -19.99 6.48 12.53
CA ALA A 288 -19.42 6.31 13.86
C ALA A 288 -20.01 5.09 14.60
N ALA A 289 -21.33 4.88 14.52
CA ALA A 289 -22.00 3.73 15.10
C ALA A 289 -21.52 2.41 14.50
N LYS A 290 -21.35 2.37 13.18
CA LYS A 290 -20.86 1.19 12.45
C LYS A 290 -19.43 0.85 12.86
N GLU A 291 -18.56 1.85 13.03
CA GLU A 291 -17.18 1.61 13.48
C GLU A 291 -17.13 1.07 14.93
N LEU A 292 -17.91 1.67 15.84
CA LEU A 292 -17.89 1.31 17.26
C LEU A 292 -18.61 0.00 17.57
N THR A 293 -19.70 -0.32 16.86
CA THR A 293 -20.58 -1.45 17.19
C THR A 293 -20.66 -2.53 16.12
N GLY A 294 -20.14 -2.27 14.92
CA GLY A 294 -20.34 -3.11 13.74
C GLY A 294 -21.68 -2.91 13.04
N PHE A 295 -22.56 -2.04 13.55
CA PHE A 295 -23.90 -1.77 13.01
C PHE A 295 -24.15 -0.27 12.88
N ASP A 296 -24.81 0.15 11.80
CA ASP A 296 -25.34 1.51 11.67
C ASP A 296 -26.58 1.71 12.58
N THR A 297 -27.16 2.93 12.56
CA THR A 297 -28.31 3.27 13.41
C THR A 297 -29.67 3.03 12.74
N SER A 298 -29.73 2.41 11.57
CA SER A 298 -30.98 2.24 10.78
C SER A 298 -32.11 1.47 11.47
N LYS A 299 -31.80 0.74 12.56
CA LYS A 299 -32.78 0.03 13.40
C LYS A 299 -32.96 0.67 14.77
N THR A 300 -32.19 1.70 15.07
CA THR A 300 -32.06 2.30 16.40
C THR A 300 -32.06 3.82 16.32
N ASP A 301 -32.66 4.40 15.28
CA ASP A 301 -32.89 5.82 15.14
C ASP A 301 -34.32 6.21 15.54
N LEU A 302 -34.50 7.45 16.01
CA LEU A 302 -35.79 8.03 16.34
C LEU A 302 -35.82 9.50 15.95
N ALA A 303 -36.74 9.86 15.06
CA ALA A 303 -37.06 11.25 14.75
C ALA A 303 -37.84 11.87 15.92
N CYS A 304 -37.23 12.85 16.60
CA CYS A 304 -37.75 13.44 17.81
C CYS A 304 -38.68 14.62 17.51
N ASP A 305 -39.69 14.76 18.36
CA ASP A 305 -40.58 15.91 18.42
C ASP A 305 -40.96 16.24 19.88
N LYS A 306 -41.81 17.26 20.06
CA LYS A 306 -42.27 17.69 21.39
C LYS A 306 -43.13 16.65 22.13
N ASN A 307 -43.70 15.69 21.39
CA ASN A 307 -44.64 14.67 21.90
C ASN A 307 -43.96 13.32 22.14
N THR A 308 -42.73 13.16 21.66
CA THR A 308 -41.89 11.99 21.87
C THR A 308 -41.92 11.62 23.35
N ASN A 309 -42.20 10.36 23.64
CA ASN A 309 -42.43 9.90 25.00
C ASN A 309 -41.90 8.48 25.22
N ILE A 310 -42.30 7.89 26.34
CA ILE A 310 -41.83 6.56 26.75
C ILE A 310 -42.25 5.46 25.77
N ARG A 311 -43.39 5.59 25.10
CA ARG A 311 -43.88 4.59 24.15
C ARG A 311 -42.99 4.51 22.93
N ASP A 312 -42.60 5.68 22.40
CA ASP A 312 -41.74 5.79 21.23
C ASP A 312 -40.31 5.30 21.53
N LEU A 313 -39.77 5.66 22.70
CA LEU A 313 -38.40 5.30 23.08
C LEU A 313 -38.26 3.85 23.55
N ILE A 314 -39.21 3.36 24.37
CA ILE A 314 -39.05 2.12 25.13
C ILE A 314 -39.96 1.01 24.60
N ALA A 315 -41.27 1.17 24.68
CA ALA A 315 -42.21 0.11 24.33
C ALA A 315 -43.63 0.63 24.13
N ASP A 316 -44.30 0.16 23.08
CA ASP A 316 -45.73 0.31 22.89
C ASP A 316 -46.46 -1.03 22.90
N LYS A 317 -47.76 -1.03 23.19
CA LYS A 317 -48.58 -2.24 23.23
C LYS A 317 -49.20 -2.51 21.87
N GLU A 318 -48.92 -3.68 21.31
CA GLU A 318 -49.50 -4.17 20.07
C GLU A 318 -50.36 -5.43 20.31
N VAL A 319 -51.26 -5.73 19.37
CA VAL A 319 -52.16 -6.88 19.43
C VAL A 319 -52.10 -7.63 18.11
N GLU A 320 -51.74 -8.91 18.18
CA GLU A 320 -51.74 -9.84 17.06
C GLU A 320 -52.33 -11.18 17.52
N ASP A 321 -53.17 -11.81 16.69
CA ASP A 321 -53.84 -13.08 17.00
C ASP A 321 -54.50 -13.15 18.40
N ASN A 322 -55.21 -12.09 18.82
CA ASN A 322 -55.84 -11.95 20.14
C ASN A 322 -54.87 -12.04 21.34
N LYS A 323 -53.57 -11.84 21.13
CA LYS A 323 -52.56 -11.73 22.20
C LYS A 323 -51.95 -10.33 22.19
N SER A 324 -51.94 -9.68 23.35
CA SER A 324 -51.24 -8.41 23.52
C SER A 324 -49.76 -8.65 23.84
N TYR A 325 -48.87 -7.92 23.18
CA TYR A 325 -47.44 -7.93 23.47
C TYR A 325 -46.86 -6.52 23.43
N GLU A 326 -45.64 -6.35 23.93
CA GLU A 326 -44.92 -5.08 23.84
C GLU A 326 -43.98 -5.10 22.63
N SER A 327 -44.19 -4.16 21.71
CA SER A 327 -43.28 -3.84 20.62
C SER A 327 -42.27 -2.82 21.14
N TYR A 328 -40.97 -3.12 21.02
CA TYR A 328 -39.92 -2.32 21.66
C TYR A 328 -39.43 -1.19 20.76
N GLY A 329 -39.35 0.01 21.34
CA GLY A 329 -38.85 1.20 20.68
C GLY A 329 -37.32 1.22 20.52
N PRO A 330 -36.77 2.16 19.74
CA PRO A 330 -35.35 2.19 19.36
C PRO A 330 -34.37 2.18 20.54
N ALA A 331 -34.70 2.84 21.66
CA ALA A 331 -33.81 2.85 22.82
C ALA A 331 -33.79 1.51 23.55
N MET A 332 -34.93 0.83 23.63
CA MET A 332 -35.04 -0.51 24.22
C MET A 332 -34.32 -1.54 23.35
N GLN A 333 -34.49 -1.45 22.03
CA GLN A 333 -33.74 -2.27 21.08
C GLN A 333 -32.23 -2.05 21.28
N ALA A 334 -31.75 -0.81 21.14
CA ALA A 334 -30.32 -0.50 21.26
C ALA A 334 -29.71 -0.94 22.59
N ALA A 335 -30.46 -0.80 23.68
CA ALA A 335 -30.01 -1.16 25.02
C ALA A 335 -30.01 -2.67 25.29
N THR A 336 -30.96 -3.43 24.73
CA THR A 336 -31.22 -4.82 25.19
C THR A 336 -31.11 -5.89 24.11
N GLY A 337 -31.15 -5.51 22.84
CA GLY A 337 -31.15 -6.42 21.70
C GLY A 337 -32.48 -7.07 21.37
N TYR A 338 -33.53 -6.76 22.11
CA TYR A 338 -34.88 -7.28 21.86
C TYR A 338 -35.69 -6.29 21.03
N GLU A 339 -36.44 -6.79 20.06
CA GLU A 339 -37.39 -6.07 19.22
C GLU A 339 -38.83 -6.14 19.79
N SER A 340 -39.14 -7.16 20.59
CA SER A 340 -40.43 -7.27 21.27
C SER A 340 -40.39 -8.15 22.52
N SER A 341 -41.47 -8.13 23.32
CA SER A 341 -41.63 -9.00 24.49
C SER A 341 -41.85 -10.48 24.14
N LEU A 342 -42.18 -10.81 22.89
CA LEU A 342 -42.39 -12.19 22.42
C LEU A 342 -41.08 -12.95 22.25
N GLN A 343 -39.97 -12.24 22.06
CA GLN A 343 -38.67 -12.85 21.82
C GLN A 343 -38.08 -13.47 23.10
N GLU A 344 -37.68 -14.73 23.00
CA GLU A 344 -36.94 -15.43 24.06
C GLU A 344 -35.48 -14.97 24.15
N LYS A 345 -34.85 -14.75 23.00
CA LYS A 345 -33.44 -14.33 22.85
C LYS A 345 -33.35 -13.01 22.08
N PRO A 346 -32.34 -12.16 22.36
CA PRO A 346 -32.19 -10.91 21.62
C PRO A 346 -31.70 -11.18 20.19
N SER A 347 -32.04 -10.29 19.26
CA SER A 347 -31.51 -10.26 17.89
C SER A 347 -30.01 -10.00 17.85
N TYR A 348 -29.43 -9.40 18.90
CA TYR A 348 -28.00 -9.11 19.03
C TYR A 348 -27.53 -9.12 20.48
N TYR A 349 -26.24 -9.39 20.69
CA TYR A 349 -25.67 -9.67 22.01
C TYR A 349 -24.73 -8.58 22.55
N SER A 350 -24.63 -7.45 21.86
CA SER A 350 -23.94 -6.24 22.29
C SER A 350 -24.87 -5.04 22.16
N GLY A 351 -24.68 -4.02 23.01
CA GLY A 351 -25.42 -2.77 22.91
C GLY A 351 -25.10 -2.04 21.62
N ARG A 352 -26.05 -1.25 21.16
CA ARG A 352 -25.93 -0.41 19.96
C ARG A 352 -26.05 1.07 20.31
N ILE A 353 -25.78 1.91 19.32
CA ILE A 353 -25.98 3.35 19.43
C ILE A 353 -27.40 3.71 19.02
N LEU A 354 -28.12 4.39 19.93
CA LEU A 354 -29.39 5.04 19.65
C LEU A 354 -29.12 6.39 18.96
N ARG A 355 -29.68 6.62 17.77
CA ARG A 355 -29.65 7.95 17.14
C ARG A 355 -30.91 8.73 17.50
N LEU A 356 -30.76 9.86 18.20
CA LEU A 356 -31.87 10.78 18.45
C LEU A 356 -31.81 11.94 17.45
N GLU A 357 -32.61 11.82 16.40
CA GLU A 357 -32.65 12.78 15.31
C GLU A 357 -33.58 13.95 15.64
N GLU A 358 -33.18 15.17 15.29
CA GLU A 358 -33.90 16.41 15.65
C GLU A 358 -34.09 16.58 17.17
N SER A 359 -33.10 16.16 17.95
CA SER A 359 -33.15 16.14 19.41
C SER A 359 -33.46 17.49 20.08
N GLY A 360 -33.16 18.63 19.44
CA GLY A 360 -33.56 19.95 19.93
C GLY A 360 -35.08 20.17 20.03
N ARG A 361 -35.91 19.29 19.45
CA ARG A 361 -37.38 19.32 19.57
C ARG A 361 -37.93 18.59 20.81
N LEU A 362 -37.07 17.88 21.55
CA LEU A 362 -37.51 17.01 22.63
C LEU A 362 -38.27 17.76 23.73
N GLY A 363 -39.41 17.21 24.14
CA GLY A 363 -40.14 17.70 25.30
C GLY A 363 -39.52 17.25 26.63
N THR A 364 -39.86 17.94 27.72
CA THR A 364 -39.34 17.63 29.08
C THR A 364 -39.59 16.19 29.54
N ARG A 365 -40.71 15.57 29.08
CA ARG A 365 -41.03 14.16 29.38
C ARG A 365 -40.01 13.21 28.74
N ALA A 366 -39.67 13.38 27.47
CA ALA A 366 -38.66 12.58 26.80
C ALA A 366 -37.28 12.74 27.46
N TYR A 367 -36.87 13.98 27.75
CA TYR A 367 -35.62 14.25 28.45
C TYR A 367 -35.51 13.50 29.78
N SER A 368 -36.59 13.43 30.55
CA SER A 368 -36.60 12.68 31.81
C SER A 368 -36.37 11.17 31.63
N VAL A 369 -36.89 10.59 30.53
CA VAL A 369 -36.68 9.17 30.17
C VAL A 369 -35.27 8.95 29.69
N ILE A 370 -34.78 9.80 28.78
CA ILE A 370 -33.43 9.74 28.22
C ILE A 370 -32.37 9.90 29.30
N LYS A 371 -32.59 10.79 30.28
CA LYS A 371 -31.72 10.93 31.45
C LYS A 371 -31.64 9.65 32.28
N LYS A 372 -32.77 8.97 32.47
CA LYS A 372 -32.79 7.65 33.14
C LYS A 372 -32.05 6.61 32.32
N LEU A 373 -32.26 6.56 31.00
CA LEU A 373 -31.53 5.67 30.09
C LEU A 373 -30.03 5.89 30.17
N ARG A 374 -29.56 7.14 30.19
CA ARG A 374 -28.14 7.46 30.33
C ARG A 374 -27.55 6.93 31.63
N GLN A 375 -28.31 6.97 32.72
CA GLN A 375 -27.88 6.48 34.04
C GLN A 375 -27.87 4.95 34.15
N LEU A 376 -28.45 4.22 33.19
CA LEU A 376 -28.43 2.77 33.20
C LEU A 376 -27.03 2.24 33.02
N LYS A 377 -26.68 1.28 33.87
CA LYS A 377 -25.44 0.51 33.79
C LYS A 377 -25.72 -0.85 33.13
N GLN A 378 -24.68 -1.38 32.50
CA GLN A 378 -24.69 -2.74 31.97
C GLN A 378 -25.21 -3.74 33.02
N GLY A 379 -26.05 -4.68 32.59
CA GLY A 379 -26.63 -5.73 33.42
C GLY A 379 -27.84 -5.29 34.24
N GLN A 380 -28.11 -3.99 34.37
CA GLN A 380 -29.37 -3.51 34.95
C GLN A 380 -30.55 -3.89 34.06
N LEU A 381 -31.74 -3.96 34.66
CA LEU A 381 -32.96 -4.30 33.93
C LEU A 381 -33.62 -3.04 33.37
N LEU A 382 -33.94 -3.08 32.08
CA LEU A 382 -34.83 -2.16 31.40
C LEU A 382 -36.00 -3.00 30.87
N ASN A 383 -37.23 -2.73 31.31
CA ASN A 383 -38.42 -3.55 31.02
C ASN A 383 -38.18 -5.07 31.17
N GLY A 384 -37.50 -5.48 32.25
CA GLY A 384 -37.22 -6.89 32.54
C GLY A 384 -36.13 -7.54 31.67
N LYS A 385 -35.53 -6.81 30.73
CA LYS A 385 -34.39 -7.27 29.91
C LYS A 385 -33.09 -6.62 30.37
N LYS A 386 -31.97 -7.32 30.25
CA LYS A 386 -30.66 -6.79 30.70
C LYS A 386 -30.13 -5.79 29.68
N VAL A 387 -29.62 -4.67 30.17
CA VAL A 387 -28.88 -3.69 29.36
C VAL A 387 -27.52 -4.30 28.96
N LEU A 388 -27.27 -4.35 27.65
CA LEU A 388 -26.07 -4.87 27.03
C LEU A 388 -24.91 -3.87 27.11
N PRO A 389 -23.64 -4.34 27.14
CA PRO A 389 -22.48 -3.46 27.09
C PRO A 389 -22.38 -2.74 25.75
N GLY A 390 -21.97 -1.47 25.75
CA GLY A 390 -21.90 -0.65 24.54
C GLY A 390 -23.17 0.11 24.18
N PHE A 391 -24.20 0.08 25.03
CA PHE A 391 -25.36 0.96 24.85
C PHE A 391 -24.96 2.43 25.06
N ALA A 392 -25.17 3.25 24.03
CA ALA A 392 -24.99 4.69 24.08
C ALA A 392 -25.94 5.40 23.10
N SER A 393 -25.82 6.71 22.99
CA SER A 393 -26.60 7.49 22.03
C SER A 393 -25.74 8.57 21.38
N ILE A 394 -26.00 8.84 20.10
CA ILE A 394 -25.52 10.00 19.35
C ILE A 394 -26.76 10.80 18.94
N TRP A 395 -26.78 12.09 19.23
CA TRP A 395 -27.92 12.93 18.90
C TRP A 395 -27.56 13.79 17.70
N THR A 396 -28.55 14.13 16.88
CA THR A 396 -28.38 15.10 15.81
C THR A 396 -29.42 16.20 15.98
N THR A 397 -29.04 17.45 15.71
CA THR A 397 -29.98 18.56 15.72
C THR A 397 -29.48 19.73 14.87
N ASN A 398 -30.41 20.56 14.41
CA ASN A 398 -30.08 21.83 13.80
C ASN A 398 -29.86 22.89 14.91
N PRO A 399 -28.99 23.89 14.67
CA PRO A 399 -28.70 24.92 15.67
C PRO A 399 -29.94 25.76 15.98
N VAL A 400 -30.03 26.27 17.22
CA VAL A 400 -31.08 27.21 17.63
C VAL A 400 -30.92 28.52 16.88
N GLY A 401 -32.01 29.07 16.35
CA GLY A 401 -32.00 30.33 15.62
C GLY A 401 -33.38 30.68 15.04
N TYR A 402 -33.44 31.74 14.24
CA TYR A 402 -34.69 32.27 13.69
C TYR A 402 -35.47 31.26 12.84
N ARG A 403 -34.75 30.39 12.12
CA ARG A 403 -35.34 29.36 11.25
C ARG A 403 -35.97 28.22 12.06
N TYR A 404 -35.43 27.95 13.24
CA TYR A 404 -35.84 26.82 14.06
C TYR A 404 -36.31 27.28 15.45
N PRO A 405 -37.42 28.03 15.55
CA PRO A 405 -37.93 28.56 16.82
C PRO A 405 -38.46 27.46 17.74
N ASP A 406 -38.71 26.26 17.20
CA ASP A 406 -39.15 25.06 17.92
C ASP A 406 -37.97 24.19 18.40
N ARG A 407 -36.71 24.62 18.19
CA ARG A 407 -35.53 23.99 18.80
C ARG A 407 -35.18 24.70 20.09
N TYR A 408 -34.92 23.92 21.12
CA TYR A 408 -34.49 24.41 22.42
C TYR A 408 -33.03 24.08 22.65
N GLU A 409 -32.33 24.97 23.35
CA GLU A 409 -31.04 24.61 23.94
C GLU A 409 -31.19 23.39 24.84
N ILE A 410 -30.11 22.64 24.97
CA ILE A 410 -30.15 21.42 25.74
C ILE A 410 -30.37 21.75 27.21
N ASP A 411 -31.29 21.01 27.82
CA ASP A 411 -31.68 21.19 29.22
C ASP A 411 -30.42 21.29 30.12
N PRO A 412 -30.30 22.34 30.97
CA PRO A 412 -29.16 22.50 31.88
C PRO A 412 -28.85 21.25 32.71
N ALA A 413 -29.86 20.45 33.03
CA ALA A 413 -29.74 19.21 33.79
C ALA A 413 -29.13 18.03 32.99
N MET A 414 -28.97 18.18 31.67
CA MET A 414 -28.31 17.23 30.76
C MET A 414 -26.91 17.67 30.34
N ARG A 415 -26.50 18.93 30.58
CA ARG A 415 -25.19 19.47 30.15
C ARG A 415 -23.97 18.67 30.62
N ARG A 416 -24.08 17.94 31.74
CA ARG A 416 -22.98 17.07 32.24
C ARG A 416 -22.94 15.69 31.59
N GLU A 417 -24.03 15.29 30.95
CA GLU A 417 -24.26 13.96 30.37
C GLU A 417 -24.01 13.91 28.85
N ILE A 418 -23.82 15.07 28.24
CA ILE A 418 -23.73 15.24 26.78
C ILE A 418 -22.49 16.04 26.39
N SER A 419 -22.12 15.96 25.11
CA SER A 419 -21.02 16.72 24.52
C SER A 419 -21.48 17.32 23.20
N GLU A 420 -21.47 18.64 23.05
CA GLU A 420 -21.87 19.30 21.80
C GLU A 420 -20.70 19.31 20.82
N ILE A 421 -20.94 18.86 19.59
CA ILE A 421 -19.95 18.80 18.51
C ILE A 421 -20.52 19.49 17.27
N GLY A 422 -19.80 20.49 16.77
CA GLY A 422 -20.19 21.21 15.55
C GLY A 422 -19.99 20.34 14.30
N VAL A 423 -20.97 20.34 13.41
CA VAL A 423 -20.90 19.65 12.11
C VAL A 423 -21.18 20.64 11.00
N ASP A 424 -20.10 21.20 10.47
CA ASP A 424 -20.14 22.11 9.34
C ASP A 424 -20.15 21.37 8.01
N TYR A 425 -20.50 22.12 6.96
CA TYR A 425 -20.34 21.68 5.58
C TYR A 425 -18.85 21.53 5.25
N PRO A 426 -18.43 20.57 4.39
CA PRO A 426 -17.02 20.40 4.07
C PRO A 426 -16.37 21.70 3.60
N GLU A 427 -15.12 21.90 4.01
CA GLU A 427 -14.41 23.13 3.70
C GLU A 427 -14.23 23.32 2.18
N MET A 428 -14.22 24.59 1.79
CA MET A 428 -13.85 25.01 0.45
C MET A 428 -13.03 26.28 0.55
N SER A 429 -11.71 26.12 0.53
CA SER A 429 -10.75 27.19 0.30
C SER A 429 -9.68 26.71 -0.69
N GLN A 430 -8.67 27.54 -0.94
CA GLN A 430 -7.53 27.13 -1.76
C GLN A 430 -6.66 26.10 -1.03
N GLU A 431 -6.47 26.28 0.26
CA GLU A 431 -5.66 25.43 1.14
C GLU A 431 -6.40 24.14 1.49
N ASN A 432 -7.73 24.25 1.72
CA ASN A 432 -8.59 23.13 2.08
C ASN A 432 -9.77 22.98 1.11
N PRO A 433 -9.53 22.42 -0.10
CA PRO A 433 -10.54 22.24 -1.12
C PRO A 433 -11.37 20.95 -0.94
N GLU A 434 -11.78 20.59 0.29
CA GLU A 434 -12.44 19.29 0.57
C GLU A 434 -13.70 19.07 -0.27
N LEU A 435 -14.56 20.09 -0.38
CA LEU A 435 -15.80 20.02 -1.16
C LEU A 435 -15.53 19.79 -2.65
N TYR A 436 -14.49 20.44 -3.19
CA TYR A 436 -14.06 20.27 -4.57
C TYR A 436 -13.51 18.87 -4.82
N GLU A 437 -12.65 18.36 -3.92
CA GLU A 437 -12.12 17.00 -4.01
C GLU A 437 -13.23 15.95 -3.92
N PHE A 438 -14.23 16.15 -3.06
CA PHE A 438 -15.43 15.30 -2.99
C PHE A 438 -16.18 15.26 -4.33
N MET A 439 -16.36 16.42 -4.99
CA MET A 439 -17.00 16.47 -6.32
C MET A 439 -16.18 15.75 -7.39
N LEU A 440 -14.86 15.95 -7.42
CA LEU A 440 -13.97 15.25 -8.34
C LEU A 440 -14.06 13.74 -8.16
N THR A 441 -14.02 13.26 -6.92
CA THR A 441 -14.18 11.86 -6.57
C THR A 441 -15.54 11.31 -6.99
N ALA A 442 -16.62 12.08 -6.81
CA ALA A 442 -17.97 11.65 -7.18
C ALA A 442 -18.15 11.52 -8.71
N LEU A 443 -17.39 12.29 -9.50
CA LEU A 443 -17.35 12.21 -10.97
C LEU A 443 -16.58 10.98 -11.50
N MET A 444 -15.71 10.38 -10.68
CA MET A 444 -14.93 9.21 -11.08
C MET A 444 -15.85 7.99 -11.23
N ASP A 445 -15.56 7.15 -12.24
CA ASP A 445 -16.26 5.88 -12.42
C ASP A 445 -15.75 4.78 -11.45
N GLU A 446 -16.22 3.53 -11.62
CA GLU A 446 -15.77 2.40 -10.80
C GLU A 446 -14.30 2.02 -11.02
N LYS A 447 -13.72 2.43 -12.15
CA LYS A 447 -12.32 2.17 -12.54
C LYS A 447 -11.43 3.39 -12.30
N TYR A 448 -11.94 4.38 -11.57
CA TYR A 448 -11.23 5.61 -11.19
C TYR A 448 -10.92 6.55 -12.37
N HIS A 449 -11.68 6.45 -13.46
CA HIS A 449 -11.55 7.37 -14.60
C HIS A 449 -12.49 8.55 -14.48
N ASN A 450 -12.06 9.69 -15.02
CA ASN A 450 -12.91 10.87 -15.19
C ASN A 450 -13.10 11.15 -16.69
N GLN A 451 -14.34 11.07 -17.17
CA GLN A 451 -14.70 11.29 -18.58
C GLN A 451 -15.02 12.75 -18.90
N VAL A 452 -14.81 13.64 -17.92
CA VAL A 452 -14.97 15.08 -18.06
C VAL A 452 -13.66 15.69 -18.56
N THR A 453 -13.81 16.77 -19.29
CA THR A 453 -12.71 17.51 -19.88
C THR A 453 -11.91 18.30 -18.83
N GLN A 454 -10.58 18.43 -19.01
CA GLN A 454 -9.74 19.12 -18.01
C GLN A 454 -10.19 20.56 -17.77
N LYS A 455 -10.58 21.26 -18.84
CA LYS A 455 -11.02 22.66 -18.79
C LYS A 455 -12.25 22.89 -17.91
N GLU A 456 -13.12 21.89 -17.78
CA GLU A 456 -14.33 22.00 -16.94
C GLU A 456 -14.04 21.70 -15.47
N LEU A 457 -12.87 21.14 -15.15
CA LEU A 457 -12.50 20.71 -13.81
C LEU A 457 -11.45 21.62 -13.16
N ILE A 458 -10.42 22.01 -13.91
CA ILE A 458 -9.16 22.53 -13.37
C ILE A 458 -9.33 23.93 -12.74
N PRO A 459 -8.70 24.23 -11.59
CA PRO A 459 -8.53 25.61 -11.14
C PRO A 459 -7.70 26.40 -12.17
N ALA A 460 -7.95 27.70 -12.33
CA ALA A 460 -7.11 28.56 -13.14
C ALA A 460 -5.87 29.03 -12.37
N TYR A 461 -4.77 29.13 -13.10
CA TYR A 461 -3.49 29.60 -12.58
C TYR A 461 -3.02 30.79 -13.38
N GLU A 462 -2.31 31.70 -12.71
CA GLU A 462 -1.56 32.77 -13.32
C GLU A 462 -0.06 32.50 -13.16
N GLU A 463 0.70 32.88 -14.19
CA GLU A 463 2.15 32.81 -14.15
C GLU A 463 2.70 34.11 -13.55
N ILE A 464 3.41 33.98 -12.45
CA ILE A 464 4.05 35.09 -11.75
C ILE A 464 5.54 35.02 -12.02
N THR A 465 6.06 36.00 -12.74
CA THR A 465 7.50 36.12 -13.02
C THR A 465 8.25 36.50 -11.74
N ILE A 466 9.28 35.72 -11.40
CA ILE A 466 10.11 35.93 -10.21
C ILE A 466 11.42 36.58 -10.64
N LYS A 467 11.63 37.83 -10.22
CA LYS A 467 12.92 38.53 -10.36
C LYS A 467 13.86 38.04 -9.27
N ASN A 468 15.07 37.60 -9.65
CA ASN A 468 16.07 37.02 -8.74
C ASN A 468 15.58 35.74 -8.02
N GLY A 469 14.96 34.82 -8.75
CA GLY A 469 14.51 33.56 -8.17
C GLY A 469 15.65 32.67 -7.68
N LYS A 470 15.29 31.69 -6.83
CA LYS A 470 16.21 30.73 -6.23
C LYS A 470 17.07 30.07 -7.32
N ILE A 471 18.37 29.99 -7.07
CA ILE A 471 19.32 29.29 -7.92
C ILE A 471 19.48 27.88 -7.37
N PHE A 472 19.29 26.90 -8.24
CA PHE A 472 19.62 25.51 -7.96
C PHE A 472 21.02 25.23 -8.44
N LYS A 473 21.77 24.51 -7.62
CA LYS A 473 23.18 24.20 -7.86
C LYS A 473 23.38 22.70 -8.01
N ASN A 474 24.47 22.28 -8.66
CA ASN A 474 24.83 20.87 -8.76
C ASN A 474 25.58 20.40 -7.50
N GLU A 475 26.00 19.13 -7.48
CA GLU A 475 26.80 18.54 -6.38
C GLU A 475 28.13 19.26 -6.11
N LYS A 476 28.60 20.05 -7.08
CA LYS A 476 29.83 20.85 -6.98
C LYS A 476 29.56 22.31 -6.56
N ASP A 477 28.33 22.61 -6.13
CA ASP A 477 27.87 23.95 -5.76
C ASP A 477 27.88 24.97 -6.93
N GLU A 478 27.85 24.49 -8.19
CA GLU A 478 27.80 25.31 -9.39
C GLU A 478 26.34 25.60 -9.81
N PRO A 479 26.00 26.84 -10.18
CA PRO A 479 24.62 27.23 -10.50
C PRO A 479 24.16 26.65 -11.86
N ILE A 480 23.15 25.77 -11.85
CA ILE A 480 22.65 25.09 -13.06
C ILE A 480 21.40 25.75 -13.63
N SER A 481 20.51 26.22 -12.75
CA SER A 481 19.26 26.83 -13.18
C SER A 481 18.74 27.83 -12.16
N GLN A 482 17.92 28.76 -12.64
CA GLN A 482 17.28 29.78 -11.83
C GLN A 482 15.77 29.70 -12.01
N VAL A 483 15.04 29.82 -10.90
CA VAL A 483 13.59 30.01 -10.94
C VAL A 483 13.28 31.35 -11.61
N THR A 484 12.46 31.31 -12.67
CA THR A 484 12.07 32.51 -13.44
C THR A 484 10.60 32.84 -13.31
N ALA A 485 9.76 31.85 -13.03
CA ALA A 485 8.36 32.07 -12.73
C ALA A 485 7.79 30.91 -11.90
N GLU A 486 6.66 31.17 -11.29
CA GLU A 486 5.82 30.17 -10.62
C GLU A 486 4.38 30.29 -11.10
N GLN A 487 3.60 29.22 -10.97
CA GLN A 487 2.17 29.26 -11.24
C GLN A 487 1.40 29.29 -9.92
N LYS A 488 0.65 30.37 -9.68
CA LYS A 488 -0.25 30.48 -8.53
C LYS A 488 -1.69 30.40 -8.96
N ILE A 489 -2.54 29.83 -8.10
CA ILE A 489 -3.98 29.80 -8.33
C ILE A 489 -4.48 31.24 -8.38
N ILE A 490 -5.35 31.55 -9.33
CA ILE A 490 -6.02 32.85 -9.35
C ILE A 490 -6.87 32.98 -8.08
N GLU A 491 -6.58 33.98 -7.26
CA GLU A 491 -7.20 34.13 -5.93
C GLU A 491 -8.71 34.28 -5.98
N ASN A 492 -9.22 35.06 -6.93
CA ASN A 492 -10.65 35.30 -7.07
C ASN A 492 -11.39 34.03 -7.54
N PRO A 493 -12.22 33.40 -6.68
CA PRO A 493 -12.90 32.14 -6.99
C PRO A 493 -13.98 32.27 -8.09
N THR A 494 -14.43 33.49 -8.39
CA THR A 494 -15.41 33.75 -9.45
C THR A 494 -14.78 33.78 -10.84
N ASN A 495 -13.46 33.82 -10.98
CA ASN A 495 -12.82 34.05 -12.27
C ASN A 495 -13.25 33.03 -13.33
N LYS A 496 -13.72 33.51 -14.49
CA LYS A 496 -14.23 32.68 -15.61
C LYS A 496 -13.23 31.67 -16.14
N LYS A 497 -11.93 31.88 -15.91
CA LYS A 497 -10.87 30.95 -16.31
C LYS A 497 -10.88 29.65 -15.50
N HIS A 498 -11.43 29.64 -14.27
CA HIS A 498 -11.54 28.41 -13.48
C HIS A 498 -12.41 27.38 -14.22
N GLY A 499 -12.32 26.12 -13.86
CA GLY A 499 -13.25 25.10 -14.32
C GLY A 499 -14.62 25.27 -13.68
N THR A 500 -15.66 24.80 -14.37
CA THR A 500 -17.05 24.80 -13.88
C THR A 500 -17.17 24.15 -12.50
N ILE A 501 -16.49 23.02 -12.26
CA ILE A 501 -16.56 22.33 -10.95
C ILE A 501 -15.87 23.10 -9.82
N TYR A 502 -14.76 23.78 -10.12
CA TYR A 502 -14.09 24.62 -9.13
C TYR A 502 -14.93 25.85 -8.75
N ARG A 503 -15.59 26.48 -9.72
CA ARG A 503 -16.53 27.58 -9.42
C ARG A 503 -17.79 27.08 -8.71
N LEU A 504 -18.29 25.91 -9.09
CA LEU A 504 -19.48 25.30 -8.48
C LEU A 504 -19.26 25.01 -6.99
N SER A 505 -18.08 24.51 -6.60
CA SER A 505 -17.79 24.23 -5.19
C SER A 505 -17.81 25.50 -4.33
N TYR A 506 -17.24 26.61 -4.81
CA TYR A 506 -17.37 27.90 -4.13
C TYR A 506 -18.80 28.45 -4.11
N ALA A 507 -19.54 28.29 -5.21
CA ALA A 507 -20.94 28.72 -5.26
C ALA A 507 -21.81 27.96 -4.26
N ILE A 508 -21.66 26.63 -4.17
CA ILE A 508 -22.37 25.79 -3.21
C ILE A 508 -21.97 26.15 -1.78
N LYS A 509 -20.68 26.35 -1.51
CA LYS A 509 -20.21 26.82 -0.21
C LYS A 509 -20.86 28.17 0.15
N SER A 510 -20.96 29.09 -0.81
CA SER A 510 -21.60 30.39 -0.61
C SER A 510 -23.10 30.29 -0.34
N VAL A 511 -23.81 29.40 -1.05
CA VAL A 511 -25.22 29.07 -0.75
C VAL A 511 -25.33 28.58 0.68
N GLN A 512 -24.45 27.66 1.10
CA GLN A 512 -24.49 27.10 2.44
C GLN A 512 -24.16 28.13 3.53
N ASP A 513 -23.16 28.99 3.31
CA ASP A 513 -22.80 30.03 4.27
C ASP A 513 -23.92 31.06 4.41
N SER A 514 -24.61 31.38 3.31
CA SER A 514 -25.80 32.24 3.30
C SER A 514 -26.99 31.60 4.02
N PHE A 515 -27.15 30.28 3.87
CA PHE A 515 -28.14 29.49 4.61
C PHE A 515 -27.82 29.46 6.12
N VAL A 516 -26.57 29.23 6.51
CA VAL A 516 -26.15 29.30 7.92
C VAL A 516 -26.36 30.70 8.49
N ALA A 517 -25.98 31.74 7.75
CA ALA A 517 -26.10 33.14 8.17
C ALA A 517 -27.56 33.55 8.41
N GLY A 518 -28.50 33.07 7.58
CA GLY A 518 -29.92 33.36 7.74
C GLY A 518 -30.55 32.84 9.03
N ASN A 519 -29.88 31.94 9.75
CA ASN A 519 -30.35 31.45 11.05
C ASN A 519 -29.69 32.16 12.25
N LYS A 520 -28.62 32.93 12.04
CA LYS A 520 -27.84 33.59 13.10
C LYS A 520 -28.34 35.00 13.40
N GLN A 521 -28.15 35.46 14.64
CA GLN A 521 -28.43 36.85 15.04
C GLN A 521 -27.34 37.82 14.59
N ASN A 522 -26.07 37.39 14.68
CA ASN A 522 -24.91 38.15 14.23
C ASN A 522 -24.38 37.52 12.94
N ILE A 523 -24.44 38.26 11.85
CA ILE A 523 -23.96 37.82 10.54
C ILE A 523 -22.50 38.26 10.38
N SER A 524 -21.65 37.34 9.90
CA SER A 524 -20.24 37.60 9.64
C SER A 524 -20.07 38.58 8.48
N ASP A 525 -19.04 39.43 8.54
CA ASP A 525 -18.69 40.35 7.46
C ASP A 525 -18.22 39.63 6.19
N ASN A 526 -17.80 38.37 6.29
CA ASN A 526 -17.32 37.56 5.17
C ASN A 526 -18.46 36.94 4.31
N ILE A 527 -19.72 37.13 4.70
CA ILE A 527 -20.87 36.67 3.89
C ILE A 527 -21.03 37.55 2.67
N LEU A 528 -21.37 36.94 1.52
CA LEU A 528 -21.65 37.68 0.28
C LEU A 528 -22.70 38.77 0.53
N ARG A 529 -22.54 39.92 -0.12
CA ARG A 529 -23.48 41.04 -0.03
C ARG A 529 -24.16 41.27 -1.35
N TYR A 530 -25.37 41.83 -1.32
CA TYR A 530 -26.13 42.14 -2.51
C TYR A 530 -26.79 43.51 -2.45
N THR A 531 -27.09 44.03 -3.63
CA THR A 531 -27.97 45.18 -3.84
C THR A 531 -29.08 44.78 -4.81
N ILE A 532 -30.19 45.49 -4.76
CA ILE A 532 -31.30 45.35 -5.70
C ILE A 532 -31.22 46.51 -6.69
N ASP A 533 -31.24 46.21 -7.99
CA ASP A 533 -31.27 47.25 -9.04
C ASP A 533 -32.69 47.78 -9.30
N ASP A 534 -32.81 48.79 -10.17
CA ASP A 534 -34.09 49.46 -10.49
C ASP A 534 -35.13 48.50 -11.10
N ASP A 535 -34.69 47.37 -11.66
CA ASP A 535 -35.52 46.31 -12.26
C ASP A 535 -35.81 45.17 -11.27
N GLU A 536 -35.58 45.38 -9.97
CA GLU A 536 -35.71 44.41 -8.88
C GLU A 536 -34.80 43.17 -8.99
N ASN A 537 -33.72 43.22 -9.80
CA ASN A 537 -32.77 42.13 -9.88
C ASN A 537 -31.74 42.20 -8.74
N ILE A 538 -31.43 41.03 -8.18
CA ILE A 538 -30.42 40.88 -7.13
C ILE A 538 -29.04 40.76 -7.77
N LYS A 539 -28.12 41.64 -7.36
CA LYS A 539 -26.72 41.62 -7.80
C LYS A 539 -25.77 41.54 -6.62
N ILE A 540 -24.84 40.59 -6.68
CA ILE A 540 -23.78 40.45 -5.67
C ILE A 540 -22.77 41.60 -5.82
N VAL A 541 -22.39 42.20 -4.70
CA VAL A 541 -21.44 43.32 -4.61
C VAL A 541 -20.30 42.99 -3.64
N GLU A 542 -19.10 43.52 -3.91
CA GLU A 542 -17.91 43.27 -3.10
C GLU A 542 -17.85 44.17 -1.85
N GLU A 543 -18.37 45.41 -1.95
CA GLU A 543 -18.41 46.38 -0.85
C GLU A 543 -19.79 47.03 -0.76
N GLY A 544 -20.24 47.29 0.48
CA GLY A 544 -21.58 47.80 0.74
C GLY A 544 -22.69 46.76 0.50
N GLY A 545 -23.95 47.19 0.56
CA GLY A 545 -25.11 46.31 0.36
C GLY A 545 -25.52 45.48 1.58
N GLU A 546 -26.63 44.77 1.41
CA GLU A 546 -27.23 43.90 2.42
C GLU A 546 -26.52 42.54 2.47
N ALA A 547 -26.42 41.93 3.66
CA ALA A 547 -25.88 40.59 3.77
C ALA A 547 -26.82 39.58 3.09
N LEU A 548 -26.26 38.71 2.24
CA LEU A 548 -27.02 37.69 1.56
C LEU A 548 -27.29 36.52 2.52
N THR A 549 -28.53 36.45 2.97
CA THR A 549 -29.04 35.34 3.79
C THR A 549 -30.16 34.61 3.08
N LEU A 550 -30.25 33.30 3.31
CA LEU A 550 -31.31 32.44 2.78
C LEU A 550 -32.27 31.99 3.88
N SER A 551 -33.55 31.90 3.57
CA SER A 551 -34.60 31.52 4.53
C SER A 551 -34.65 30.03 4.78
N SER A 552 -34.51 29.20 3.75
CA SER A 552 -34.91 27.78 3.81
C SER A 552 -34.17 26.87 2.82
N SER A 553 -33.54 27.41 1.77
CA SER A 553 -32.95 26.60 0.70
C SER A 553 -31.46 26.30 0.93
N THR A 554 -31.07 25.02 0.77
CA THR A 554 -29.69 24.51 0.87
C THR A 554 -29.45 23.42 -0.19
N ILE A 555 -28.18 22.98 -0.34
CA ILE A 555 -27.78 21.86 -1.21
C ILE A 555 -27.01 20.84 -0.36
N THR A 556 -27.49 19.60 -0.33
CA THR A 556 -26.88 18.51 0.45
C THR A 556 -25.71 17.85 -0.27
N LEU A 557 -24.80 17.21 0.48
CA LEU A 557 -23.73 16.41 -0.11
C LEU A 557 -24.25 15.22 -0.94
N GLY A 558 -25.38 14.65 -0.54
CA GLY A 558 -26.07 13.59 -1.28
C GLY A 558 -26.56 14.05 -2.65
N GLU A 559 -27.13 15.25 -2.74
CA GLU A 559 -27.52 15.87 -4.02
C GLU A 559 -26.31 16.11 -4.91
N ILE A 560 -25.21 16.63 -4.36
CA ILE A 560 -23.97 16.86 -5.12
C ILE A 560 -23.44 15.54 -5.67
N ALA A 561 -23.33 14.50 -4.85
CA ALA A 561 -22.89 13.19 -5.29
C ALA A 561 -23.82 12.62 -6.38
N SER A 562 -25.14 12.83 -6.24
CA SER A 562 -26.13 12.45 -7.26
C SER A 562 -25.95 13.23 -8.56
N TRP A 563 -25.68 14.54 -8.50
CA TRP A 563 -25.44 15.35 -9.69
C TRP A 563 -24.18 14.88 -10.41
N MET A 564 -23.08 14.66 -9.68
CA MET A 564 -21.83 14.18 -10.28
C MET A 564 -21.97 12.79 -10.91
N LYS A 565 -22.56 11.82 -10.19
CA LYS A 565 -22.81 10.46 -10.72
C LYS A 565 -23.77 10.48 -11.93
N GLY A 566 -24.82 11.30 -11.85
CA GLY A 566 -25.85 11.40 -12.88
C GLY A 566 -25.34 11.91 -14.22
N PHE A 567 -24.23 12.66 -14.25
CA PHE A 567 -23.59 13.07 -15.51
C PHE A 567 -23.21 11.85 -16.37
N GLN A 568 -22.56 10.84 -15.76
CA GLN A 568 -22.13 9.65 -16.48
C GLN A 568 -23.31 8.83 -17.01
N GLU A 569 -24.37 8.72 -16.22
CA GLU A 569 -25.60 8.04 -16.63
C GLU A 569 -26.30 8.77 -17.79
N ARG A 570 -26.30 10.11 -17.74
CA ARG A 570 -26.96 10.94 -18.75
C ARG A 570 -26.18 10.97 -20.07
N LYS A 571 -24.85 11.03 -20.00
CA LYS A 571 -23.97 10.95 -21.17
C LYS A 571 -24.12 9.62 -21.93
N GLN A 572 -24.54 8.55 -21.25
CA GLN A 572 -24.68 7.21 -21.82
C GLN A 572 -26.13 6.87 -22.26
N LYS A 573 -27.07 7.81 -22.17
CA LYS A 573 -28.46 7.60 -22.61
C LYS A 573 -28.51 7.34 -24.12
N ALA A 574 -29.33 6.37 -24.53
CA ALA A 574 -29.51 6.00 -25.94
C ALA A 574 -30.32 7.01 -26.75
N ASP A 575 -31.11 7.84 -26.06
CA ASP A 575 -31.94 8.87 -26.66
C ASP A 575 -31.16 10.20 -26.69
N ALA A 576 -30.89 10.69 -27.90
CA ALA A 576 -30.07 11.87 -28.15
C ALA A 576 -30.69 13.14 -27.53
N ASP A 577 -32.02 13.23 -27.46
CA ASP A 577 -32.73 14.38 -26.89
C ASP A 577 -32.53 14.49 -25.36
N PHE A 578 -32.08 13.40 -24.73
CA PHE A 578 -31.79 13.33 -23.31
C PHE A 578 -30.30 13.22 -23.00
N GLN A 579 -29.43 13.15 -24.01
CA GLN A 579 -27.99 13.11 -23.83
C GLN A 579 -27.44 14.53 -23.58
N VAL A 580 -26.38 14.65 -22.78
CA VAL A 580 -25.64 15.90 -22.57
C VAL A 580 -24.19 15.67 -22.97
N GLU A 581 -23.60 16.59 -23.73
CA GLU A 581 -22.24 16.42 -24.24
C GLU A 581 -21.20 16.86 -23.20
N THR A 582 -21.50 17.95 -22.47
CA THR A 582 -20.56 18.56 -21.52
C THR A 582 -21.05 18.51 -20.08
N LEU A 583 -20.11 18.53 -19.12
CA LEU A 583 -20.48 18.61 -17.71
C LEU A 583 -21.13 19.97 -17.41
N THR A 584 -20.68 21.03 -18.07
CA THR A 584 -21.20 22.38 -17.88
C THR A 584 -22.69 22.47 -18.23
N GLU A 585 -23.12 21.88 -19.36
CA GLU A 585 -24.54 21.78 -19.72
C GLU A 585 -25.34 21.01 -18.68
N TRP A 586 -24.78 19.89 -18.20
CA TRP A 586 -25.42 19.08 -17.18
C TRP A 586 -25.60 19.84 -15.87
N ILE A 587 -24.57 20.57 -15.42
CA ILE A 587 -24.64 21.40 -14.23
C ILE A 587 -25.66 22.52 -14.44
N GLN A 588 -25.66 23.20 -15.58
CA GLN A 588 -26.67 24.23 -15.89
C GLN A 588 -28.09 23.67 -15.84
N TYR A 589 -28.32 22.48 -16.40
CA TYR A 589 -29.60 21.79 -16.29
C TYR A 589 -29.97 21.50 -14.82
N LYS A 590 -29.02 21.05 -14.01
CA LYS A 590 -29.24 20.78 -12.58
C LYS A 590 -29.51 22.04 -11.77
N LEU A 591 -28.75 23.10 -11.98
CA LEU A 591 -28.97 24.40 -11.34
C LEU A 591 -30.36 24.95 -11.70
N ASN A 592 -30.75 24.90 -12.98
CA ASN A 592 -32.10 25.33 -13.40
C ASN A 592 -33.21 24.45 -12.82
N THR A 593 -32.98 23.15 -12.67
CA THR A 593 -33.94 22.23 -12.04
C THR A 593 -34.06 22.52 -10.54
N TYR A 594 -32.93 22.73 -9.87
CA TYR A 594 -32.88 23.10 -8.47
C TYR A 594 -33.58 24.44 -8.21
N LEU A 595 -33.31 25.48 -9.00
CA LEU A 595 -33.96 26.80 -8.88
C LEU A 595 -35.50 26.74 -9.00
N LYS A 596 -36.05 25.77 -9.74
CA LYS A 596 -37.51 25.55 -9.84
C LYS A 596 -38.10 24.93 -8.57
N GLN A 597 -37.28 24.22 -7.79
CA GLN A 597 -37.65 23.56 -6.53
C GLN A 597 -37.40 24.45 -5.31
N VAL A 598 -36.49 25.42 -5.45
CA VAL A 598 -36.18 26.44 -4.44
C VAL A 598 -37.38 27.35 -4.18
N ASP A 599 -37.54 27.72 -2.90
CA ASP A 599 -38.56 28.64 -2.42
C ASP A 599 -38.46 30.01 -3.11
N GLU A 600 -39.61 30.63 -3.35
CA GLU A 600 -39.68 31.86 -4.15
C GLU A 600 -38.86 33.02 -3.55
N GLU A 601 -38.79 33.09 -2.21
CA GLU A 601 -38.02 34.09 -1.45
C GLU A 601 -36.49 33.94 -1.63
N ASP A 602 -36.00 32.71 -1.77
CA ASP A 602 -34.57 32.41 -1.91
C ASP A 602 -34.11 32.33 -3.37
N ARG A 603 -35.05 32.09 -4.30
CA ARG A 603 -34.75 31.80 -5.71
C ARG A 603 -33.90 32.87 -6.39
N ALA A 604 -34.26 34.14 -6.22
CA ALA A 604 -33.53 35.25 -6.83
C ALA A 604 -32.11 35.38 -6.25
N LYS A 605 -31.95 35.18 -4.93
CA LYS A 605 -30.66 35.25 -4.24
C LYS A 605 -29.73 34.10 -4.65
N ILE A 606 -30.25 32.87 -4.67
CA ILE A 606 -29.47 31.70 -5.10
C ILE A 606 -29.08 31.83 -6.58
N LYS A 607 -29.99 32.30 -7.44
CA LYS A 607 -29.68 32.57 -8.84
C LYS A 607 -28.56 33.61 -8.96
N ALA A 608 -28.61 34.70 -8.20
CA ALA A 608 -27.56 35.71 -8.16
C ALA A 608 -26.20 35.14 -7.72
N ILE A 609 -26.16 34.21 -6.75
CA ILE A 609 -24.94 33.48 -6.38
C ILE A 609 -24.40 32.70 -7.59
N PHE A 610 -25.24 31.89 -8.26
CA PHE A 610 -24.79 31.09 -9.41
C PHE A 610 -24.31 31.95 -10.59
N GLU A 611 -24.93 33.11 -10.82
CA GLU A 611 -24.51 34.09 -11.82
C GLU A 611 -23.19 34.78 -11.45
N HIS A 612 -23.00 35.11 -10.16
CA HIS A 612 -21.76 35.66 -9.63
C HIS A 612 -20.57 34.72 -9.86
N PHE A 613 -20.77 33.41 -9.72
CA PHE A 613 -19.78 32.38 -10.04
C PHE A 613 -19.80 31.92 -11.51
N HIS A 614 -20.49 32.64 -12.40
CA HIS A 614 -20.50 32.39 -13.84
C HIS A 614 -20.85 30.93 -14.22
N LEU A 615 -21.84 30.34 -13.53
CA LEU A 615 -22.26 28.96 -13.79
C LEU A 615 -23.25 28.84 -14.96
N PHE A 616 -23.88 29.95 -15.37
CA PHE A 616 -24.74 30.03 -16.55
C PHE A 616 -24.04 30.58 -17.79
N ASP A 617 -22.72 30.82 -17.72
CA ASP A 617 -21.92 31.23 -18.87
C ASP A 617 -21.88 30.15 -19.96
N LYS A 618 -21.50 30.53 -21.18
CA LYS A 618 -21.44 29.60 -22.31
C LYS A 618 -20.50 28.42 -22.02
N VAL A 619 -20.90 27.25 -22.51
CA VAL A 619 -20.13 26.02 -22.45
C VAL A 619 -18.73 26.25 -23.05
N PRO A 620 -17.65 25.87 -22.35
CA PRO A 620 -16.30 26.03 -22.88
C PRO A 620 -16.14 25.19 -24.17
N ASN A 621 -15.36 25.67 -25.14
CA ASN A 621 -15.05 24.85 -26.32
C ASN A 621 -14.20 23.64 -25.91
N ILE A 622 -14.77 22.45 -26.09
CA ILE A 622 -14.20 21.14 -25.76
C ILE A 622 -13.75 20.33 -26.98
N GLU A 623 -13.71 20.91 -28.17
CA GLU A 623 -13.18 20.25 -29.37
C GLU A 623 -11.74 19.74 -29.14
N ASN A 624 -11.48 18.50 -29.56
CA ASN A 624 -10.17 17.83 -29.49
C ASN A 624 -9.64 17.48 -28.07
N GLN A 625 -10.49 17.46 -27.04
CA GLN A 625 -10.03 17.15 -25.68
C GLN A 625 -9.78 15.67 -25.44
N LYS A 626 -8.63 15.36 -24.82
CA LYS A 626 -8.15 14.00 -24.53
C LYS A 626 -8.65 13.48 -23.17
N PRO A 627 -8.75 12.16 -22.95
CA PRO A 627 -9.02 11.60 -21.63
C PRO A 627 -7.92 12.00 -20.64
N LEU A 628 -8.30 12.20 -19.37
CA LEU A 628 -7.36 12.52 -18.30
C LEU A 628 -6.56 11.29 -17.85
N THR A 629 -5.26 11.44 -17.69
CA THR A 629 -4.41 10.45 -17.02
C THR A 629 -4.55 10.54 -15.50
N PRO A 630 -4.14 9.51 -14.75
CA PRO A 630 -4.03 9.57 -13.28
C PRO A 630 -3.29 10.81 -12.78
N LEU A 631 -2.17 11.14 -13.42
CA LEU A 631 -1.36 12.31 -13.12
C LEU A 631 -2.14 13.61 -13.31
N GLU A 632 -2.84 13.75 -14.44
CA GLU A 632 -3.66 14.93 -14.75
C GLU A 632 -4.82 15.09 -13.77
N ILE A 633 -5.43 14.00 -13.30
CA ILE A 633 -6.49 14.01 -12.27
C ILE A 633 -5.90 14.48 -10.93
N GLY A 634 -4.74 13.95 -10.53
CA GLY A 634 -4.05 14.35 -9.31
C GLY A 634 -3.79 15.86 -9.25
N TYR A 635 -3.33 16.40 -10.36
CA TYR A 635 -3.08 17.83 -10.56
C TYR A 635 -4.33 18.72 -10.55
N LEU A 636 -5.55 18.16 -10.48
CA LEU A 636 -6.74 18.98 -10.35
C LEU A 636 -6.85 19.59 -8.94
N SER A 637 -6.39 18.89 -7.90
CA SER A 637 -6.47 19.41 -6.54
C SER A 637 -5.52 20.59 -6.34
N PRO A 638 -6.01 21.72 -5.78
CA PRO A 638 -5.18 22.83 -5.31
C PRO A 638 -4.07 22.46 -4.32
N ARG A 639 -4.21 21.34 -3.59
CA ARG A 639 -3.19 20.88 -2.62
C ARG A 639 -1.87 20.49 -3.28
N VAL A 640 -1.90 20.17 -4.58
CA VAL A 640 -0.72 19.78 -5.34
C VAL A 640 -0.03 21.03 -5.90
N PRO A 641 1.21 21.32 -5.50
CA PRO A 641 1.95 22.47 -6.03
C PRO A 641 2.24 22.30 -7.53
N ARG A 642 2.31 23.44 -8.24
CA ARG A 642 2.71 23.48 -9.66
C ARG A 642 4.24 23.49 -9.79
N PRO A 643 4.79 22.89 -10.86
CA PRO A 643 6.22 22.94 -11.10
C PRO A 643 6.71 24.37 -11.33
N LEU A 644 7.82 24.73 -10.70
CA LEU A 644 8.51 26.00 -10.93
C LEU A 644 9.06 26.06 -12.35
N ILE A 645 9.01 27.25 -12.97
CA ILE A 645 9.53 27.49 -14.31
C ILE A 645 11.00 27.89 -14.20
N LEU A 646 11.89 27.02 -14.68
CA LEU A 646 13.34 27.17 -14.55
C LEU A 646 13.99 27.64 -15.86
N LYS A 647 14.97 28.53 -15.77
CA LYS A 647 15.87 28.90 -16.87
C LYS A 647 17.28 28.37 -16.58
N LYS A 648 17.88 27.67 -17.54
CA LYS A 648 19.29 27.26 -17.46
C LYS A 648 20.20 28.49 -17.44
N ILE A 649 21.15 28.50 -16.52
CA ILE A 649 22.24 29.47 -16.51
C ILE A 649 23.30 28.88 -17.46
N LYS A 650 23.55 29.56 -18.59
CA LYS A 650 24.59 29.12 -19.53
C LYS A 650 25.97 29.44 -18.95
N ASP A 651 26.91 28.53 -19.10
CA ASP A 651 28.34 28.83 -18.94
C ASP A 651 28.69 29.97 -19.91
N GLU A 652 29.26 31.06 -19.39
CA GLU A 652 29.70 32.23 -20.18
C GLU A 652 30.96 31.94 -21.06
N ASN A 653 31.19 30.69 -21.46
CA ASN A 653 32.37 30.27 -22.24
C ASN A 653 32.06 29.54 -23.57
N GLU A 654 30.83 29.63 -24.10
CA GLU A 654 30.56 29.25 -25.50
C GLU A 654 30.31 30.48 -26.36
N ASP A 655 31.40 31.17 -26.68
CA ASP A 655 31.42 32.14 -27.77
C ASP A 655 31.54 31.42 -29.12
N GLU A 656 30.68 31.92 -30.02
CA GLU A 656 30.67 31.86 -31.47
C GLU A 656 31.95 31.37 -32.17
N THR A 657 31.86 30.23 -32.85
CA THR A 657 32.09 30.07 -34.31
C THR A 657 32.57 28.66 -34.67
N GLY A 658 31.96 28.06 -35.70
CA GLY A 658 32.59 27.01 -36.50
C GLY A 658 31.81 25.72 -36.68
N LYS A 659 31.20 25.57 -37.85
CA LYS A 659 30.56 24.35 -38.36
C LYS A 659 31.46 23.09 -38.28
N PRO A 660 30.87 21.88 -38.16
CA PRO A 660 31.61 20.63 -38.04
C PRO A 660 32.17 20.15 -39.39
N LYS A 661 33.47 19.78 -39.43
CA LYS A 661 34.03 18.91 -40.47
C LYS A 661 34.05 17.47 -39.98
N LYS A 662 33.40 16.59 -40.75
CA LYS A 662 33.51 15.13 -40.66
C LYS A 662 34.91 14.70 -41.11
N GLU A 663 35.67 14.07 -40.22
CA GLU A 663 36.66 13.06 -40.60
C GLU A 663 36.50 11.82 -39.72
N LYS A 664 36.76 10.66 -40.34
CA LYS A 664 36.44 9.32 -39.86
C LYS A 664 37.28 8.91 -38.63
N PRO A 665 36.78 7.95 -37.83
CA PRO A 665 37.48 7.45 -36.66
C PRO A 665 38.56 6.45 -37.08
N ASP A 666 39.82 6.73 -36.75
CA ASP A 666 40.84 5.70 -36.59
C ASP A 666 41.33 5.71 -35.14
N GLU A 667 41.41 4.49 -34.60
CA GLU A 667 41.73 4.16 -33.22
C GLU A 667 43.07 4.74 -32.76
N ILE A 668 43.05 5.51 -31.67
CA ILE A 668 44.20 5.69 -30.80
C ILE A 668 43.76 5.37 -29.37
N LYS A 669 44.16 4.18 -28.91
CA LYS A 669 44.14 3.76 -27.50
C LYS A 669 44.96 4.72 -26.64
N ARG A 670 44.36 5.35 -25.64
CA ARG A 670 44.98 5.84 -24.38
C ARG A 670 43.90 5.92 -23.29
N PRO A 671 44.25 5.94 -21.99
CA PRO A 671 44.37 4.79 -21.11
C PRO A 671 43.15 4.69 -20.17
N LYS A 672 42.83 3.48 -19.70
CA LYS A 672 42.02 3.32 -18.48
C LYS A 672 42.81 3.92 -17.32
N VAL A 673 42.32 5.01 -16.76
CA VAL A 673 42.66 5.39 -15.38
C VAL A 673 41.62 4.71 -14.51
N GLU A 674 41.94 3.52 -14.02
CA GLU A 674 41.23 2.92 -12.89
C GLU A 674 41.52 3.77 -11.66
N LYS A 675 40.49 4.43 -11.12
CA LYS A 675 40.59 5.09 -9.82
C LYS A 675 40.70 4.00 -8.76
N LEU A 676 41.87 3.85 -8.15
CA LEU A 676 42.08 2.98 -6.99
C LEU A 676 41.16 3.44 -5.84
N LYS A 677 40.41 2.50 -5.26
CA LYS A 677 39.55 2.74 -4.09
C LYS A 677 40.40 2.71 -2.83
N VAL A 678 40.51 3.86 -2.18
CA VAL A 678 41.26 4.01 -0.93
C VAL A 678 40.27 3.95 0.25
N THR A 679 40.52 3.10 1.24
CA THR A 679 39.68 2.91 2.44
C THR A 679 40.44 3.34 3.70
N GLU A 680 39.85 4.10 4.62
CA GLU A 680 40.49 4.48 5.90
C GLU A 680 40.29 3.38 6.96
N VAL A 681 41.35 2.99 7.67
CA VAL A 681 41.33 1.99 8.75
C VAL A 681 42.10 2.47 9.99
N MET A 682 41.71 1.99 11.16
CA MET A 682 42.31 2.34 12.45
C MET A 682 43.35 1.29 12.87
N LEU A 683 44.60 1.71 13.13
CA LEU A 683 45.67 0.84 13.62
C LEU A 683 45.66 0.66 15.15
N GLU A 684 46.32 -0.39 15.66
CA GLU A 684 46.45 -0.68 17.11
C GLU A 684 47.07 0.45 17.93
N ASN A 685 47.88 1.31 17.31
CA ASN A 685 48.48 2.48 17.93
C ASN A 685 47.53 3.71 18.00
N GLY A 686 46.32 3.60 17.43
CA GLY A 686 45.33 4.69 17.36
C GLY A 686 45.51 5.66 16.18
N GLU A 687 46.35 5.34 15.19
CA GLU A 687 46.53 6.12 13.95
C GLU A 687 45.60 5.66 12.81
N ALA A 688 44.98 6.61 12.11
CA ALA A 688 44.10 6.34 10.98
C ALA A 688 44.90 6.36 9.69
N VAL A 689 44.93 5.24 8.98
CA VAL A 689 45.69 5.08 7.73
C VAL A 689 44.77 4.73 6.58
N ASN A 690 45.07 5.27 5.41
CA ASN A 690 44.41 4.91 4.17
C ASN A 690 45.08 3.67 3.57
N ILE A 691 44.28 2.70 3.16
CA ILE A 691 44.72 1.46 2.53
C ILE A 691 44.18 1.32 1.11
N GLU A 692 44.96 0.69 0.25
CA GLU A 692 44.59 0.24 -1.09
C GLU A 692 44.40 -1.28 -1.14
N ASP A 693 43.61 -1.73 -2.12
CA ASP A 693 43.46 -3.15 -2.40
C ASP A 693 44.76 -3.72 -2.97
N TYR A 694 45.37 -4.66 -2.24
CA TYR A 694 46.64 -5.31 -2.60
C TYR A 694 46.49 -6.82 -2.62
N SER A 695 47.16 -7.50 -3.54
CA SER A 695 47.26 -8.96 -3.55
C SER A 695 48.68 -9.42 -3.87
N PHE A 696 49.05 -10.59 -3.36
CA PHE A 696 50.33 -11.22 -3.64
C PHE A 696 50.22 -12.74 -3.58
N GLU A 697 51.13 -13.42 -4.27
CA GLU A 697 51.24 -14.87 -4.26
C GLU A 697 52.55 -15.34 -3.62
N PHE A 698 52.52 -16.51 -3.00
CA PHE A 698 53.70 -17.23 -2.55
C PHE A 698 53.48 -18.75 -2.64
N GLU A 699 54.56 -19.53 -2.57
CA GLU A 699 54.51 -20.99 -2.65
C GLU A 699 54.74 -21.59 -1.25
N LYS A 700 53.85 -22.47 -0.82
CA LYS A 700 53.97 -23.20 0.45
C LYS A 700 53.48 -24.62 0.28
N ASN A 701 54.28 -25.60 0.70
CA ASN A 701 53.96 -27.03 0.55
C ASN A 701 53.62 -27.48 -0.89
N ASN A 702 54.31 -26.92 -1.90
CA ASN A 702 54.03 -27.10 -3.34
C ASN A 702 52.63 -26.63 -3.79
N GLU A 703 51.93 -25.86 -2.96
CA GLU A 703 50.69 -25.18 -3.32
C GLU A 703 50.97 -23.69 -3.51
N LYS A 704 50.41 -23.12 -4.59
CA LYS A 704 50.41 -21.69 -4.83
C LYS A 704 49.32 -21.05 -3.97
N ILE A 705 49.72 -20.19 -3.03
CA ILE A 705 48.80 -19.46 -2.15
C ILE A 705 48.69 -18.03 -2.65
N GLU A 706 47.46 -17.62 -2.95
CA GLU A 706 47.10 -16.25 -3.29
C GLU A 706 46.48 -15.56 -2.08
N VAL A 707 47.07 -14.43 -1.67
CA VAL A 707 46.57 -13.57 -0.60
C VAL A 707 46.03 -12.31 -1.23
N SER A 708 44.73 -12.08 -1.04
CA SER A 708 44.01 -10.89 -1.48
C SER A 708 43.14 -10.39 -0.33
N LYS A 709 42.49 -9.25 -0.53
CA LYS A 709 41.53 -8.70 0.44
C LYS A 709 40.53 -9.78 0.87
N SER A 710 40.29 -9.87 2.17
CA SER A 710 39.45 -10.88 2.81
C SER A 710 40.00 -12.32 2.84
N THR A 711 41.24 -12.57 2.41
CA THR A 711 41.88 -13.87 2.68
C THR A 711 42.05 -14.07 4.18
N GLN A 712 41.50 -15.18 4.69
CA GLN A 712 41.67 -15.63 6.07
C GLN A 712 42.85 -16.58 6.18
N PHE A 713 43.59 -16.50 7.29
CA PHE A 713 44.66 -17.45 7.63
C PHE A 713 44.83 -17.53 9.15
N GLU A 714 45.40 -18.62 9.64
CA GLU A 714 45.66 -18.85 11.06
C GLU A 714 47.14 -18.69 11.37
N LEU A 715 47.48 -17.93 12.41
CA LEU A 715 48.85 -17.77 12.88
C LEU A 715 48.84 -17.72 14.42
N ASP A 716 49.67 -18.53 15.06
CA ASP A 716 49.81 -18.59 16.52
C ASP A 716 48.48 -18.79 17.29
N GLY A 717 47.57 -19.59 16.73
CA GLY A 717 46.26 -19.89 17.32
C GLY A 717 45.22 -18.77 17.18
N LYS A 718 45.52 -17.71 16.42
CA LYS A 718 44.59 -16.64 16.06
C LYS A 718 44.27 -16.68 14.57
N THR A 719 43.03 -16.38 14.20
CA THR A 719 42.63 -16.18 12.81
C THR A 719 42.79 -14.71 12.43
N TYR A 720 43.52 -14.45 11.35
CA TYR A 720 43.72 -13.13 10.78
C TYR A 720 42.95 -12.99 9.47
N LEU A 721 42.51 -11.77 9.17
CA LEU A 721 41.96 -11.38 7.89
C LEU A 721 42.90 -10.36 7.23
N PHE A 722 43.27 -10.62 5.98
CA PHE A 722 44.02 -9.66 5.17
C PHE A 722 43.11 -8.52 4.69
N VAL A 723 43.53 -7.27 4.90
CA VAL A 723 42.70 -6.08 4.64
C VAL A 723 43.20 -5.27 3.45
N GLY A 724 44.52 -5.14 3.27
CA GLY A 724 45.12 -4.38 2.17
C GLY A 724 46.55 -3.93 2.47
N GLN A 725 47.01 -2.88 1.79
CA GLN A 725 48.32 -2.26 1.97
C GLN A 725 48.16 -0.75 2.20
N VAL A 726 48.99 -0.14 3.04
CA VAL A 726 48.90 1.31 3.33
C VAL A 726 49.32 2.17 2.14
N ASP A 727 48.39 3.00 1.66
CA ASP A 727 48.55 3.97 0.57
C ASP A 727 48.56 5.43 1.10
N GLN A 728 49.54 5.74 1.95
CA GLN A 728 49.83 7.10 2.40
C GLN A 728 51.34 7.35 2.37
N GLU A 729 51.82 8.13 1.40
CA GLU A 729 53.26 8.45 1.25
C GLU A 729 53.87 9.13 2.50
N ASN A 730 53.05 9.80 3.30
CA ASN A 730 53.47 10.51 4.51
C ASN A 730 53.37 9.67 5.80
N SER A 731 52.92 8.42 5.73
CA SER A 731 52.83 7.52 6.89
C SER A 731 54.12 6.69 7.03
N GLU A 732 54.55 6.44 8.28
CA GLU A 732 55.67 5.51 8.56
C GLU A 732 55.34 4.06 8.15
N TYR A 733 54.06 3.76 7.94
CA TYR A 733 53.55 2.47 7.50
C TYR A 733 53.35 2.35 6.00
N HIS A 734 53.76 3.34 5.19
CA HIS A 734 53.60 3.30 3.73
C HIS A 734 54.10 1.98 3.12
N LYS A 735 53.25 1.32 2.32
CA LYS A 735 53.47 0.00 1.70
C LYS A 735 53.58 -1.18 2.67
N GLN A 736 53.29 -1.01 3.96
CA GLN A 736 53.19 -2.15 4.87
C GLN A 736 51.82 -2.83 4.75
N LEU A 737 51.78 -4.13 5.01
CA LEU A 737 50.57 -4.93 4.85
C LEU A 737 49.70 -4.88 6.10
N VAL A 738 48.40 -4.80 5.90
CA VAL A 738 47.42 -4.61 6.96
C VAL A 738 46.57 -5.85 7.12
N VAL A 739 46.53 -6.38 8.34
CA VAL A 739 45.68 -7.50 8.73
C VAL A 739 44.84 -7.13 9.96
N LYS A 740 43.76 -7.85 10.21
CA LYS A 740 42.99 -7.71 11.47
C LYS A 740 42.75 -9.07 12.11
N VAL A 741 42.77 -9.13 13.44
CA VAL A 741 42.36 -10.33 14.18
C VAL A 741 40.85 -10.51 14.00
N LYS A 742 40.41 -11.75 13.80
CA LYS A 742 38.98 -12.07 13.67
C LYS A 742 38.22 -11.66 14.94
N GLY A 743 37.26 -10.75 14.79
CA GLY A 743 36.43 -10.24 15.88
C GLY A 743 36.85 -8.88 16.44
N ASP A 744 38.00 -8.33 16.01
CA ASP A 744 38.47 -6.99 16.39
C ASP A 744 38.19 -5.97 15.28
N GLU A 745 37.85 -4.74 15.67
CA GLU A 745 37.67 -3.60 14.76
C GLU A 745 38.99 -2.88 14.43
N VAL A 746 40.07 -3.26 15.11
CA VAL A 746 41.39 -2.61 15.02
C VAL A 746 42.31 -3.43 14.13
N CYS A 747 43.02 -2.74 13.24
CA CYS A 747 43.94 -3.33 12.28
C CYS A 747 45.39 -3.28 12.81
N GLN A 748 46.21 -4.24 12.40
CA GLN A 748 47.62 -4.32 12.74
C GLN A 748 48.46 -4.44 11.46
N ILE A 749 49.68 -3.94 11.55
CA ILE A 749 50.65 -4.08 10.50
C ILE A 749 51.37 -5.43 10.64
N MET A 750 51.47 -6.18 9.54
CA MET A 750 52.14 -7.46 9.52
C MET A 750 53.10 -7.53 8.34
N GLU A 751 54.34 -7.94 8.59
CA GLU A 751 55.27 -8.19 7.50
C GLU A 751 54.83 -9.40 6.68
N ARG A 752 55.17 -9.40 5.39
CA ARG A 752 54.84 -10.48 4.45
C ARG A 752 55.27 -11.85 4.97
N GLU A 753 56.49 -11.95 5.51
CA GLU A 753 57.02 -13.18 6.11
C GLU A 753 56.17 -13.68 7.29
N GLY A 754 55.54 -12.76 8.04
CA GLY A 754 54.57 -13.08 9.08
C GLY A 754 53.31 -13.71 8.53
N ILE A 755 52.78 -13.18 7.42
CA ILE A 755 51.61 -13.74 6.74
C ILE A 755 51.98 -15.11 6.17
N GLU A 756 53.09 -15.26 5.45
CA GLU A 756 53.51 -16.52 4.82
C GLU A 756 53.71 -17.68 5.82
N ARG A 757 54.00 -17.37 7.11
CA ARG A 757 54.03 -18.36 8.20
C ARG A 757 52.64 -18.90 8.56
N GLY A 758 51.57 -18.18 8.26
CA GLY A 758 50.20 -18.58 8.53
C GLY A 758 49.80 -19.90 7.87
N GLU A 759 48.77 -20.55 8.39
CA GLU A 759 48.21 -21.80 7.88
C GLU A 759 46.74 -21.59 7.49
N ASN A 760 46.14 -22.57 6.80
CA ASN A 760 44.70 -22.55 6.49
C ASN A 760 44.23 -21.31 5.71
N PHE A 761 44.95 -20.94 4.63
CA PHE A 761 44.53 -19.84 3.75
C PHE A 761 43.25 -20.18 2.99
N TYR A 762 42.24 -19.33 3.08
CA TYR A 762 41.06 -19.41 2.22
C TYR A 762 40.39 -18.06 1.99
N ASN A 763 39.83 -17.90 0.80
CA ASN A 763 38.94 -16.83 0.40
C ASN A 763 37.82 -17.41 -0.49
N ILE A 764 36.90 -16.57 -0.94
CA ILE A 764 35.75 -17.00 -1.74
C ILE A 764 36.15 -17.68 -3.07
N GLU A 765 37.24 -17.25 -3.68
CA GLU A 765 37.74 -17.78 -4.95
C GLU A 765 38.34 -19.17 -4.78
N ILE A 766 39.06 -19.39 -3.68
CA ILE A 766 39.56 -20.72 -3.28
C ILE A 766 38.38 -21.66 -3.04
N ILE A 767 37.32 -21.21 -2.36
CA ILE A 767 36.12 -22.02 -2.11
C ILE A 767 35.43 -22.41 -3.42
N LYS A 768 35.27 -21.45 -4.35
CA LYS A 768 34.72 -21.71 -5.69
C LYS A 768 35.55 -22.77 -6.45
N LYS A 769 36.88 -22.71 -6.38
CA LYS A 769 37.78 -23.73 -6.95
C LYS A 769 37.59 -25.11 -6.32
N ILE A 770 37.34 -25.21 -5.01
CA ILE A 770 37.04 -26.49 -4.34
C ILE A 770 35.74 -27.10 -4.89
N PHE A 771 34.68 -26.30 -5.04
CA PHE A 771 33.43 -26.76 -5.65
C PHE A 771 33.63 -27.23 -7.10
N GLU A 772 34.49 -26.55 -7.87
CA GLU A 772 34.83 -26.93 -9.24
C GLU A 772 35.62 -28.25 -9.31
N GLN A 773 36.62 -28.44 -8.45
CA GLN A 773 37.43 -29.65 -8.37
C GLN A 773 36.60 -30.89 -7.99
N GLU A 774 35.62 -30.73 -7.10
CA GLU A 774 34.69 -31.79 -6.71
C GLU A 774 33.56 -32.01 -7.74
N GLY A 775 33.55 -31.26 -8.84
CA GLY A 775 32.53 -31.37 -9.89
C GLY A 775 31.13 -30.90 -9.46
N LYS A 776 31.05 -30.02 -8.45
CA LYS A 776 29.80 -29.55 -7.82
C LYS A 776 29.61 -28.03 -7.93
N LEU A 777 30.25 -27.37 -8.90
CA LEU A 777 30.15 -25.91 -9.09
C LEU A 777 28.68 -25.41 -9.23
N GLU A 778 27.78 -26.27 -9.69
CA GLU A 778 26.33 -26.02 -9.73
C GLU A 778 25.69 -25.76 -8.35
N ASN A 779 26.32 -26.20 -7.26
CA ASN A 779 25.88 -25.99 -5.87
C ASN A 779 26.47 -24.74 -5.21
N PHE A 780 27.20 -23.90 -5.95
CA PHE A 780 27.74 -22.64 -5.46
C PHE A 780 26.94 -21.45 -6.02
N TYR A 781 26.28 -20.67 -5.15
CA TYR A 781 25.52 -19.46 -5.52
C TYR A 781 26.17 -18.22 -4.90
N GLY A 782 27.07 -17.57 -5.64
CA GLY A 782 27.82 -16.39 -5.16
C GLY A 782 27.26 -15.05 -5.66
N ALA A 783 28.05 -13.99 -5.52
CA ALA A 783 27.68 -12.64 -5.97
C ALA A 783 27.32 -12.57 -7.46
N GLU A 784 28.04 -13.34 -8.31
CA GLU A 784 27.72 -13.51 -9.73
C GLU A 784 26.27 -13.97 -9.92
N ASN A 785 25.77 -14.87 -9.08
CA ASN A 785 24.41 -15.37 -9.16
C ASN A 785 23.37 -14.33 -8.74
N LEU A 786 23.70 -13.44 -7.80
CA LEU A 786 22.85 -12.31 -7.47
C LEU A 786 22.73 -11.36 -8.68
N THR A 787 23.83 -11.06 -9.36
CA THR A 787 23.80 -10.21 -10.56
C THR A 787 23.03 -10.87 -11.70
N GLU A 788 23.36 -12.11 -12.05
CA GLU A 788 22.82 -12.80 -13.23
C GLU A 788 21.37 -13.24 -13.07
N VAL A 789 21.00 -13.78 -11.91
CA VAL A 789 19.66 -14.34 -11.69
C VAL A 789 18.72 -13.29 -11.12
N TRP A 790 19.19 -12.51 -10.15
CA TRP A 790 18.33 -11.62 -9.38
C TRP A 790 18.45 -10.14 -9.77
N GLY A 791 19.39 -9.78 -10.65
CA GLY A 791 19.52 -8.44 -11.20
C GLY A 791 20.08 -7.40 -10.24
N TYR A 792 20.85 -7.81 -9.22
CA TYR A 792 21.63 -6.87 -8.40
C TYR A 792 22.75 -6.25 -9.24
N SER A 793 23.02 -4.96 -9.07
CA SER A 793 24.19 -4.35 -9.70
C SER A 793 25.47 -4.63 -8.90
N GLU A 794 26.61 -4.64 -9.59
CA GLU A 794 27.92 -4.80 -8.95
C GLU A 794 28.19 -3.72 -7.90
N GLU A 795 27.81 -2.47 -8.20
CA GLU A 795 27.92 -1.33 -7.28
C GLU A 795 27.13 -1.54 -5.99
N GLN A 796 25.94 -2.15 -6.07
CA GLN A 796 25.11 -2.45 -4.91
C GLN A 796 25.71 -3.54 -4.02
N LEU A 797 26.21 -4.63 -4.62
CA LEU A 797 26.85 -5.71 -3.86
C LEU A 797 28.16 -5.24 -3.21
N GLU A 798 28.87 -4.34 -3.88
CA GLU A 798 30.08 -3.72 -3.34
C GLU A 798 29.75 -2.79 -2.17
N GLN A 799 28.70 -1.97 -2.28
CA GLN A 799 28.25 -1.11 -1.17
C GLN A 799 27.76 -1.93 0.04
N TRP A 800 27.12 -3.06 -0.19
CA TRP A 800 26.66 -3.95 0.90
C TRP A 800 27.80 -4.71 1.56
N GLY A 801 28.88 -4.96 0.81
CA GLY A 801 30.01 -5.74 1.27
C GLY A 801 29.64 -7.23 1.34
N ILE A 802 30.31 -8.05 0.54
CA ILE A 802 30.11 -9.49 0.60
C ILE A 802 30.75 -9.99 1.91
N PRO A 803 29.99 -10.63 2.81
CA PRO A 803 30.53 -11.15 4.04
C PRO A 803 31.53 -12.26 3.74
N ASN A 804 32.54 -12.38 4.60
CA ASN A 804 33.47 -13.49 4.53
C ASN A 804 32.80 -14.75 5.04
N ILE A 805 33.16 -15.88 4.46
CA ILE A 805 32.70 -17.18 4.94
C ILE A 805 33.50 -17.52 6.19
N GLU A 806 32.84 -17.70 7.34
CA GLU A 806 33.54 -17.96 8.60
C GLU A 806 33.76 -19.45 8.91
N ALA A 807 33.23 -20.34 8.07
CA ALA A 807 33.43 -21.78 8.22
C ALA A 807 34.88 -22.19 7.93
N PRO A 808 35.45 -23.11 8.72
CA PRO A 808 36.77 -23.65 8.46
C PRO A 808 36.78 -24.50 7.18
N LYS A 809 37.91 -24.50 6.46
CA LYS A 809 38.09 -25.22 5.19
C LYS A 809 37.62 -26.68 5.24
N TRP A 810 37.97 -27.41 6.30
CA TRP A 810 37.57 -28.83 6.45
C TRP A 810 36.04 -29.02 6.45
N LEU A 811 35.29 -28.08 7.03
CA LEU A 811 33.83 -28.15 7.12
C LEU A 811 33.21 -27.93 5.73
N LEU A 812 33.74 -26.97 4.98
CA LEU A 812 33.31 -26.69 3.60
C LEU A 812 33.60 -27.89 2.69
N GLU A 813 34.83 -28.42 2.70
CA GLU A 813 35.20 -29.60 1.90
C GLU A 813 34.32 -30.81 2.21
N LYS A 814 34.06 -31.06 3.50
CA LYS A 814 33.18 -32.15 3.92
C LYS A 814 31.74 -31.92 3.50
N ALA A 815 31.22 -30.71 3.66
CA ALA A 815 29.86 -30.37 3.25
C ALA A 815 29.68 -30.49 1.73
N ILE A 816 30.66 -30.04 0.95
CA ILE A 816 30.69 -30.19 -0.51
C ILE A 816 30.62 -31.68 -0.88
N LYS A 817 31.44 -32.54 -0.27
CA LYS A 817 31.39 -33.99 -0.48
C LYS A 817 30.02 -34.59 -0.15
N MET A 818 29.38 -34.11 0.92
CA MET A 818 28.02 -34.50 1.32
C MET A 818 26.91 -33.93 0.42
N GLY A 819 27.24 -33.10 -0.56
CA GLY A 819 26.29 -32.52 -1.52
C GLY A 819 25.62 -31.23 -1.05
N ALA A 820 26.21 -30.52 -0.08
CA ALA A 820 25.69 -29.24 0.37
C ALA A 820 25.75 -28.17 -0.72
N THR A 821 24.83 -27.22 -0.62
CA THR A 821 24.74 -26.00 -1.41
C THR A 821 25.28 -24.84 -0.59
N LEU A 822 26.16 -24.01 -1.17
CA LEU A 822 26.63 -22.77 -0.55
C LEU A 822 26.00 -21.58 -1.27
N SER A 823 25.15 -20.83 -0.56
CA SER A 823 24.37 -19.72 -1.13
C SER A 823 24.62 -18.39 -0.41
N LEU A 824 24.93 -17.35 -1.18
CA LEU A 824 24.92 -15.96 -0.75
C LEU A 824 23.49 -15.41 -0.89
N LYS A 825 22.87 -15.07 0.23
CA LYS A 825 21.46 -14.70 0.29
C LYS A 825 21.30 -13.24 0.74
N PRO A 826 20.56 -12.41 -0.01
CA PRO A 826 20.24 -11.05 0.41
C PRO A 826 18.93 -11.00 1.18
N SER A 827 18.88 -10.13 2.19
CA SER A 827 17.64 -9.81 2.92
C SER A 827 16.72 -8.86 2.14
N LEU A 828 17.28 -8.08 1.21
CA LEU A 828 16.55 -7.09 0.41
C LEU A 828 16.65 -7.39 -1.08
N THR A 829 15.64 -7.00 -1.85
CA THR A 829 15.62 -6.97 -3.31
C THR A 829 16.62 -5.94 -3.88
N PRO A 830 16.90 -5.95 -5.19
CA PRO A 830 17.76 -4.94 -5.83
C PRO A 830 17.25 -3.49 -5.65
N ASN A 831 15.97 -3.29 -5.33
CA ASN A 831 15.40 -1.98 -5.04
C ASN A 831 15.20 -1.71 -3.53
N GLY A 832 15.85 -2.48 -2.65
CA GLY A 832 15.90 -2.17 -1.21
C GLY A 832 14.69 -2.61 -0.38
N LYS A 833 13.77 -3.42 -0.92
CA LYS A 833 12.60 -3.95 -0.20
C LYS A 833 12.89 -5.32 0.40
N SER A 834 12.18 -5.74 1.44
CA SER A 834 12.32 -7.10 2.01
C SER A 834 12.10 -8.17 0.93
N LEU A 835 13.03 -9.14 0.83
CA LEU A 835 12.97 -10.22 -0.17
C LEU A 835 12.03 -11.34 0.27
N SER A 836 10.75 -11.02 0.49
CA SER A 836 9.74 -11.96 0.98
C SER A 836 9.22 -12.93 -0.08
N ILE A 837 8.51 -13.99 0.31
CA ILE A 837 7.91 -14.95 -0.63
C ILE A 837 7.09 -14.25 -1.71
N LEU A 838 6.21 -13.34 -1.28
CA LEU A 838 5.36 -12.59 -2.21
C LEU A 838 6.21 -11.75 -3.16
N LYS A 839 7.31 -11.17 -2.67
CA LYS A 839 8.18 -10.34 -3.50
C LYS A 839 9.02 -11.17 -4.46
N GLN A 840 9.50 -12.33 -4.03
CA GLN A 840 10.20 -13.30 -4.89
C GLN A 840 9.27 -13.82 -5.99
N ASP A 841 8.00 -14.12 -5.69
CA ASP A 841 7.01 -14.51 -6.71
C ASP A 841 6.73 -13.38 -7.71
N GLU A 842 6.56 -12.14 -7.22
CA GLU A 842 6.35 -10.96 -8.07
C GLU A 842 7.52 -10.74 -9.04
N LEU A 843 8.75 -10.90 -8.57
CA LEU A 843 9.96 -10.65 -9.35
C LEU A 843 10.27 -11.81 -10.32
N MET A 844 10.11 -13.05 -9.87
CA MET A 844 10.77 -14.20 -10.51
C MET A 844 9.81 -15.20 -11.17
N ALA A 845 8.49 -15.10 -10.99
CA ALA A 845 7.56 -16.10 -11.52
C ALA A 845 7.66 -16.29 -13.05
N GLU A 846 7.84 -15.20 -13.81
CA GLU A 846 7.97 -15.28 -15.27
C GLU A 846 9.32 -15.86 -15.71
N GLU A 847 10.43 -15.48 -15.04
CA GLU A 847 11.76 -16.01 -15.36
C GLU A 847 11.88 -17.49 -14.95
N TYR A 848 11.32 -17.86 -13.80
CA TYR A 848 11.20 -19.25 -13.37
C TYR A 848 10.46 -20.09 -14.41
N LYS A 849 9.37 -19.56 -14.97
CA LYS A 849 8.59 -20.22 -16.01
C LYS A 849 9.35 -20.35 -17.34
N LYS A 850 10.07 -19.31 -17.76
CA LYS A 850 10.93 -19.35 -18.96
C LYS A 850 12.06 -20.35 -18.83
N ALA A 851 12.57 -20.56 -17.62
CA ALA A 851 13.58 -21.57 -17.32
C ALA A 851 13.02 -23.01 -17.32
N GLY A 852 11.73 -23.21 -17.63
CA GLY A 852 11.08 -24.52 -17.66
C GLY A 852 10.38 -24.90 -16.36
N GLY A 853 10.41 -24.04 -15.34
CA GLY A 853 9.56 -24.17 -14.16
C GLY A 853 8.08 -24.04 -14.52
N GLY A 854 7.20 -24.71 -13.79
CA GLY A 854 5.76 -24.57 -13.96
C GLY A 854 5.23 -23.26 -13.38
N ILE A 855 4.21 -23.36 -12.54
CA ILE A 855 3.78 -22.26 -11.69
C ILE A 855 4.79 -22.14 -10.53
N LEU A 856 5.21 -20.95 -10.12
CA LEU A 856 6.18 -20.81 -9.02
C LEU A 856 5.58 -21.17 -7.65
N LEU A 857 4.37 -20.70 -7.34
CA LEU A 857 3.66 -21.01 -6.09
C LEU A 857 2.30 -21.64 -6.40
N TYR A 858 2.01 -22.80 -5.79
CA TYR A 858 0.78 -23.57 -6.01
C TYR A 858 -0.51 -22.79 -5.72
N ASP A 859 -0.54 -22.12 -4.57
CA ASP A 859 -1.67 -21.28 -4.17
C ASP A 859 -1.20 -19.96 -3.57
N LYS A 860 -1.48 -18.89 -4.33
CA LYS A 860 -1.07 -17.51 -4.06
C LYS A 860 -2.05 -16.71 -3.18
N LYS A 861 -3.26 -17.23 -2.91
CA LYS A 861 -4.38 -16.40 -2.39
C LYS A 861 -5.26 -17.07 -1.34
N THR A 862 -4.71 -17.96 -0.53
CA THR A 862 -5.39 -18.38 0.70
C THR A 862 -5.22 -17.31 1.78
N ASN A 863 -6.33 -16.88 2.39
CA ASN A 863 -6.35 -15.81 3.39
C ASN A 863 -5.33 -16.04 4.51
N TRP A 864 -5.18 -17.29 4.98
CA TRP A 864 -4.24 -17.61 6.06
C TRP A 864 -2.77 -17.38 5.68
N LYS A 865 -2.39 -17.54 4.40
CA LYS A 865 -1.02 -17.26 3.94
C LYS A 865 -0.77 -15.76 3.87
N MET A 866 -1.70 -15.00 3.29
CA MET A 866 -1.62 -13.54 3.15
C MET A 866 -1.61 -12.81 4.50
N GLU A 867 -2.24 -13.40 5.52
CA GLU A 867 -2.26 -12.88 6.90
C GLU A 867 -1.06 -13.36 7.74
N SER A 868 -0.19 -14.22 7.20
CA SER A 868 0.96 -14.77 7.92
C SER A 868 2.27 -14.07 7.55
N ASN A 869 3.03 -13.67 8.55
CA ASN A 869 4.31 -12.95 8.37
C ASN A 869 5.32 -13.69 7.48
N PHE A 870 5.29 -15.04 7.48
CA PHE A 870 6.20 -15.84 6.65
C PHE A 870 6.03 -15.59 5.13
N TYR A 871 4.87 -15.10 4.71
CA TYR A 871 4.54 -14.92 3.31
C TYR A 871 4.81 -13.49 2.84
N THR A 872 4.58 -12.51 3.72
CA THR A 872 4.58 -11.08 3.41
C THR A 872 5.83 -10.35 3.87
N ILE A 873 6.44 -10.76 4.99
CA ILE A 873 7.49 -10.00 5.68
C ILE A 873 8.81 -10.77 5.75
N ASP A 874 8.74 -12.08 6.05
CA ASP A 874 9.89 -12.96 6.18
C ASP A 874 10.81 -12.87 4.97
N ASN A 875 12.12 -12.80 5.21
CA ASN A 875 13.14 -12.74 4.17
C ASN A 875 14.22 -13.78 4.47
N PRO A 876 15.15 -14.02 3.54
CA PRO A 876 16.11 -15.10 3.73
C PRO A 876 16.89 -15.01 5.07
N ASN A 877 17.12 -13.81 5.62
CA ASN A 877 18.07 -13.58 6.71
C ASN A 877 17.50 -13.43 8.14
N VAL A 878 16.59 -14.29 8.59
CA VAL A 878 16.12 -14.22 9.98
C VAL A 878 16.91 -15.20 10.86
N THR A 879 17.96 -14.70 11.54
CA THR A 879 18.68 -15.46 12.59
C THR A 879 18.73 -14.77 13.97
N ILE A 880 19.29 -15.51 14.93
CA ILE A 880 18.95 -15.60 16.38
C ILE A 880 19.19 -14.36 17.23
N GLU A 881 20.02 -13.44 16.78
CA GLU A 881 20.40 -12.27 17.59
C GLU A 881 19.58 -11.02 17.28
N ASN A 882 18.65 -11.12 16.35
CA ASN A 882 18.07 -9.96 15.69
C ASN A 882 16.62 -9.64 16.06
N GLU A 883 15.89 -10.46 16.82
CA GLU A 883 14.53 -10.05 17.22
C GLU A 883 14.53 -8.87 18.21
N GLU A 884 15.44 -8.85 19.19
CA GLU A 884 15.50 -7.76 20.18
C GLU A 884 16.31 -6.54 19.70
N LYS A 885 17.32 -6.75 18.83
CA LYS A 885 18.16 -5.66 18.31
C LYS A 885 17.70 -5.11 16.95
N ASN A 886 17.08 -5.89 16.07
CA ASN A 886 16.58 -5.36 14.80
C ASN A 886 15.24 -4.63 14.93
N GLN A 887 14.39 -4.92 15.92
CA GLN A 887 13.25 -4.03 16.18
C GLN A 887 13.71 -2.62 16.59
N ALA A 888 14.83 -2.51 17.31
CA ALA A 888 15.40 -1.22 17.72
C ALA A 888 16.39 -0.60 16.69
N LYS A 889 17.04 -1.39 15.83
CA LYS A 889 17.98 -0.90 14.79
C LYS A 889 17.33 -0.70 13.41
N ILE A 890 16.27 -1.41 13.04
CA ILE A 890 15.49 -1.11 11.82
C ILE A 890 14.74 0.22 11.99
N GLN A 891 14.50 0.66 13.23
CA GLN A 891 14.06 2.02 13.55
C GLN A 891 15.18 3.09 13.44
N LYS A 892 16.43 2.72 13.11
CA LYS A 892 17.55 3.64 12.86
C LYS A 892 18.22 3.39 11.51
N LYS A 893 17.73 4.07 10.48
CA LYS A 893 18.55 4.78 9.47
C LYS A 893 19.71 3.98 8.82
N THR A 894 19.51 2.74 8.36
CA THR A 894 20.48 2.07 7.47
C THR A 894 19.81 1.41 6.26
N SER A 895 20.02 2.02 5.09
CA SER A 895 19.62 1.58 3.75
C SER A 895 20.45 0.39 3.22
N GLN A 896 21.03 -0.42 4.10
CA GLN A 896 22.04 -1.43 3.73
C GLN A 896 21.42 -2.82 3.89
N ALA A 897 21.37 -3.59 2.80
CA ALA A 897 20.92 -4.98 2.89
C ALA A 897 21.94 -5.78 3.69
N ILE A 898 21.44 -6.75 4.44
CA ILE A 898 22.29 -7.76 5.04
C ILE A 898 22.44 -8.90 4.04
N LEU A 899 23.67 -9.14 3.60
CA LEU A 899 24.11 -10.34 2.89
C LEU A 899 24.60 -11.37 3.91
N TYR A 900 24.33 -12.65 3.69
CA TYR A 900 24.87 -13.72 4.52
C TYR A 900 25.06 -15.00 3.71
N TRP A 901 25.99 -15.85 4.17
CA TRP A 901 26.22 -17.16 3.59
C TRP A 901 25.40 -18.22 4.33
N SER A 902 24.77 -19.12 3.58
CA SER A 902 24.20 -20.35 4.12
C SER A 902 24.81 -21.57 3.44
N LEU A 903 25.08 -22.58 4.24
CA LEU A 903 25.49 -23.90 3.80
C LEU A 903 24.35 -24.88 4.06
N ASP A 904 23.62 -25.18 3.00
CA ASP A 904 22.37 -25.94 3.02
C ASP A 904 22.63 -27.39 2.62
N PHE A 905 22.50 -28.31 3.56
CA PHE A 905 22.70 -29.73 3.34
C PHE A 905 21.45 -30.40 2.76
N PRO A 906 21.62 -31.48 1.99
CA PRO A 906 20.49 -32.28 1.53
C PRO A 906 19.64 -32.80 2.70
N PRO A 907 18.35 -33.09 2.47
CA PRO A 907 17.47 -33.80 3.39
C PRO A 907 18.17 -34.95 4.13
N LEU A 908 18.17 -34.90 5.46
CA LEU A 908 18.75 -35.95 6.29
C LEU A 908 18.00 -37.27 6.04
N GLY A 909 18.70 -38.23 5.42
CA GLY A 909 18.15 -39.51 4.97
C GLY A 909 18.30 -39.79 3.47
N LEU A 910 18.68 -38.82 2.64
CA LEU A 910 19.00 -38.98 1.21
C LEU A 910 20.53 -38.91 0.96
N GLY A 911 21.01 -39.54 -0.13
CA GLY A 911 22.43 -39.52 -0.53
C GLY A 911 23.36 -40.31 0.39
N GLU A 912 24.63 -39.89 0.51
CA GLU A 912 25.69 -40.58 1.29
C GLU A 912 25.42 -40.63 2.81
N THR A 913 24.44 -39.87 3.30
CA THR A 913 23.98 -39.92 4.70
C THR A 913 22.98 -41.04 4.99
N GLY A 914 22.57 -41.78 3.94
CA GLY A 914 21.43 -42.71 3.91
C GLY A 914 21.39 -43.74 5.03
N GLY A 915 20.28 -43.73 5.77
CA GLY A 915 19.88 -44.70 6.80
C GLY A 915 20.08 -44.23 8.25
N LYS A 916 21.17 -43.51 8.56
CA LYS A 916 21.52 -43.19 9.97
C LYS A 916 20.72 -42.02 10.57
N TYR A 917 20.33 -41.04 9.75
CA TYR A 917 19.62 -39.81 10.18
C TYR A 917 18.30 -39.63 9.44
N MET A 918 17.51 -40.70 9.33
CA MET A 918 16.22 -40.64 8.63
C MET A 918 15.24 -39.74 9.40
N SER A 919 14.88 -38.61 8.80
CA SER A 919 13.98 -37.60 9.39
C SER A 919 12.53 -37.70 8.93
N SER A 920 12.23 -38.53 7.93
CA SER A 920 10.86 -38.84 7.51
C SER A 920 10.10 -39.58 8.62
N ASN A 921 8.79 -39.38 8.69
CA ASN A 921 7.93 -39.99 9.72
C ASN A 921 8.24 -39.54 11.17
N LYS A 922 8.84 -38.35 11.32
CA LYS A 922 9.21 -37.75 12.61
C LYS A 922 8.52 -36.41 12.81
N ASN A 923 8.08 -36.17 14.04
CA ASN A 923 7.48 -34.90 14.42
C ASN A 923 8.56 -33.80 14.53
N TYR A 924 8.16 -32.53 14.68
CA TYR A 924 9.10 -31.39 14.64
C TYR A 924 10.19 -31.46 15.72
N LEU A 925 9.82 -31.95 16.92
CA LEU A 925 10.76 -32.12 18.04
C LEU A 925 11.78 -33.22 17.72
N GLU A 926 11.31 -34.41 17.31
CA GLU A 926 12.17 -35.54 16.93
C GLU A 926 13.11 -35.19 15.77
N GLN A 927 12.64 -34.44 14.76
CA GLN A 927 13.49 -33.98 13.67
C GLN A 927 14.60 -33.04 14.17
N THR A 928 14.30 -32.18 15.15
CA THR A 928 15.29 -31.29 15.76
C THR A 928 16.37 -32.08 16.49
N GLU A 929 16.02 -33.18 17.17
CA GLU A 929 16.99 -34.09 17.79
C GLU A 929 17.91 -34.76 16.76
N ILE A 930 17.35 -35.16 15.62
CA ILE A 930 18.13 -35.76 14.52
C ILE A 930 19.13 -34.75 13.95
N MET A 931 18.73 -33.48 13.80
CA MET A 931 19.63 -32.41 13.35
C MET A 931 20.75 -32.15 14.36
N ILE A 932 20.45 -32.15 15.67
CA ILE A 932 21.46 -32.03 16.74
C ILE A 932 22.47 -33.18 16.65
N LYS A 933 21.97 -34.42 16.56
CA LYS A 933 22.83 -35.61 16.47
C LYS A 933 23.70 -35.60 15.21
N PHE A 934 23.15 -35.15 14.09
CA PHE A 934 23.90 -34.98 12.85
C PHE A 934 25.04 -33.97 13.02
N LEU A 935 24.74 -32.81 13.61
CA LEU A 935 25.72 -31.76 13.90
C LEU A 935 26.82 -32.26 14.84
N GLU A 936 26.47 -32.95 15.93
CA GLU A 936 27.45 -33.52 16.86
C GLU A 936 28.37 -34.53 16.17
N ASP A 937 27.80 -35.43 15.36
CA ASP A 937 28.57 -36.43 14.62
C ASP A 937 29.44 -35.80 13.50
N LEU A 938 29.00 -34.69 12.90
CA LEU A 938 29.74 -33.96 11.88
C LEU A 938 31.09 -33.45 12.42
N TYR A 939 31.07 -32.86 13.62
CA TYR A 939 32.25 -32.32 14.31
C TYR A 939 33.08 -33.42 15.00
N LYS A 940 32.42 -34.38 15.65
CA LYS A 940 33.10 -35.47 16.37
C LYS A 940 33.96 -36.34 15.44
N LYS A 941 33.50 -36.60 14.22
CA LYS A 941 34.26 -37.40 13.23
C LYS A 941 35.58 -36.76 12.82
N GLU A 942 35.69 -35.44 12.86
CA GLU A 942 36.90 -34.70 12.51
C GLU A 942 37.77 -34.37 13.73
N ASN A 943 37.45 -34.95 14.90
CA ASN A 943 38.10 -34.65 16.17
C ASN A 943 38.05 -33.14 16.52
N GLN A 944 36.98 -32.46 16.07
CA GLN A 944 36.76 -31.03 16.30
C GLN A 944 35.77 -30.82 17.42
N ASN A 945 35.96 -29.74 18.18
CA ASN A 945 34.99 -29.32 19.19
C ASN A 945 33.81 -28.63 18.52
N LEU A 946 32.59 -28.96 18.96
CA LEU A 946 31.40 -28.26 18.52
C LEU A 946 31.49 -26.77 18.91
N PRO A 947 31.19 -25.80 18.04
CA PRO A 947 31.27 -24.39 18.38
C PRO A 947 30.36 -24.02 19.56
N LYS A 948 30.80 -23.06 20.38
CA LYS A 948 30.13 -22.68 21.63
C LYS A 948 28.66 -22.33 21.44
N ILE A 949 28.33 -21.64 20.34
CA ILE A 949 26.95 -21.25 19.98
C ILE A 949 26.02 -22.48 19.87
N TYR A 950 26.48 -23.57 19.25
CA TYR A 950 25.72 -24.79 19.13
C TYR A 950 25.66 -25.57 20.45
N GLN A 951 26.75 -25.58 21.23
CA GLN A 951 26.74 -26.18 22.57
C GLN A 951 25.71 -25.51 23.49
N GLU A 952 25.65 -24.18 23.48
CA GLU A 952 24.66 -23.41 24.25
C GLU A 952 23.24 -23.64 23.74
N ALA A 953 23.05 -23.70 22.43
CA ALA A 953 21.75 -23.97 21.83
C ALA A 953 21.24 -25.39 22.12
N ILE A 954 22.13 -26.40 22.15
CA ILE A 954 21.79 -27.77 22.56
C ILE A 954 21.44 -27.81 24.06
N LYS A 955 22.17 -27.11 24.92
CA LYS A 955 21.82 -27.00 26.35
C LYS A 955 20.44 -26.35 26.55
N ASP A 956 20.13 -25.30 25.78
CA ASP A 956 18.81 -24.67 25.79
C ASP A 956 17.71 -25.63 25.33
N PHE A 957 17.98 -26.42 24.28
CA PHE A 957 17.10 -27.48 23.80
C PHE A 957 16.81 -28.52 24.90
N GLU A 958 17.84 -29.14 25.46
CA GLU A 958 17.69 -30.17 26.50
C GLU A 958 16.98 -29.65 27.75
N LYS A 959 17.23 -28.39 28.14
CA LYS A 959 16.55 -27.74 29.27
C LYS A 959 15.05 -27.54 29.02
N ASN A 960 14.66 -27.23 27.79
CA ASN A 960 13.27 -26.94 27.45
C ASN A 960 12.49 -28.16 26.98
N LYS A 961 13.18 -29.22 26.52
CA LYS A 961 12.60 -30.46 26.00
C LYS A 961 11.50 -31.06 26.89
N PRO A 962 11.65 -31.19 28.23
CA PRO A 962 10.59 -31.71 29.09
C PRO A 962 9.30 -30.86 29.07
N LYS A 963 9.43 -29.55 28.83
CA LYS A 963 8.29 -28.62 28.74
C LYS A 963 7.55 -28.67 27.39
N MET A 964 7.99 -29.57 26.52
CA MET A 964 7.44 -29.82 25.18
C MET A 964 6.99 -31.28 25.05
N GLU A 965 6.91 -32.05 26.14
CA GLU A 965 6.45 -33.44 26.16
C GLU A 965 4.99 -33.59 25.70
N ASP A 966 4.16 -32.55 25.88
CA ASP A 966 2.79 -32.51 25.36
C ASP A 966 2.70 -32.20 23.85
N VAL A 967 3.79 -32.42 23.09
CA VAL A 967 3.83 -32.24 21.63
C VAL A 967 2.72 -33.03 20.93
N GLU A 968 2.33 -34.16 21.50
CA GLU A 968 1.28 -35.08 21.03
C GLU A 968 -0.16 -34.60 21.31
N SER A 969 -0.35 -33.51 22.07
CA SER A 969 -1.67 -33.03 22.44
C SER A 969 -2.49 -32.52 21.26
N ASN A 970 -3.79 -32.80 21.28
CA ASN A 970 -4.76 -32.23 20.33
C ASN A 970 -5.41 -30.94 20.84
N ASP A 971 -5.23 -30.59 22.12
CA ASP A 971 -5.79 -29.38 22.72
C ASP A 971 -5.03 -28.13 22.24
N GLU A 972 -5.76 -27.18 21.66
CA GLU A 972 -5.20 -25.94 21.12
C GLU A 972 -4.51 -25.08 22.19
N ASN A 973 -4.95 -25.15 23.44
CA ASN A 973 -4.31 -24.43 24.54
C ASN A 973 -2.96 -25.03 24.93
N ILE A 974 -2.65 -26.23 24.44
CA ILE A 974 -1.43 -26.97 24.74
C ILE A 974 -0.50 -26.98 23.53
N TRP A 975 -0.97 -27.41 22.35
CA TRP A 975 -0.08 -27.57 21.20
C TRP A 975 0.35 -26.23 20.59
N LYS A 976 -0.45 -25.15 20.65
CA LYS A 976 -0.05 -23.83 20.10
C LYS A 976 1.12 -23.22 20.90
N PRO A 977 1.12 -23.21 22.26
CA PRO A 977 2.30 -22.84 23.03
C PRO A 977 3.52 -23.72 22.76
N VAL A 978 3.34 -25.03 22.59
CA VAL A 978 4.44 -25.96 22.25
C VAL A 978 5.02 -25.62 20.86
N ALA A 979 4.18 -25.41 19.85
CA ALA A 979 4.61 -24.98 18.51
C ALA A 979 5.41 -23.67 18.58
N LYS A 980 4.93 -22.67 19.36
CA LYS A 980 5.62 -21.39 19.57
C LYS A 980 6.99 -21.60 20.21
N LYS A 981 7.10 -22.46 21.22
CA LYS A 981 8.37 -22.77 21.88
C LYS A 981 9.33 -23.45 20.91
N LEU A 982 8.88 -24.46 20.17
CA LEU A 982 9.71 -25.22 19.23
C LEU A 982 10.39 -24.34 18.18
N VAL A 983 9.65 -23.43 17.54
CA VAL A 983 10.24 -22.52 16.53
C VAL A 983 11.17 -21.47 17.14
N ASN A 984 11.01 -21.15 18.43
CA ASN A 984 11.78 -20.12 19.12
C ASN A 984 13.03 -20.64 19.85
N LEU A 985 13.27 -21.94 19.86
CA LEU A 985 14.49 -22.52 20.41
C LEU A 985 15.71 -21.99 19.66
N LYS A 986 16.80 -21.72 20.38
CA LYS A 986 18.06 -21.29 19.77
C LYS A 986 18.54 -22.27 18.70
N ILE A 987 18.44 -23.57 18.97
CA ILE A 987 18.89 -24.61 18.04
C ILE A 987 18.04 -24.66 16.77
N THR A 988 16.73 -24.45 16.87
CA THR A 988 15.83 -24.43 15.72
C THR A 988 16.17 -23.30 14.77
N LYS A 989 16.35 -22.09 15.31
CA LYS A 989 16.70 -20.91 14.54
C LYS A 989 18.14 -20.98 13.94
N LEU A 990 19.01 -21.85 14.47
CA LEU A 990 20.38 -22.04 13.95
C LEU A 990 20.39 -23.00 12.76
N LEU A 991 19.52 -24.02 12.81
CA LEU A 991 19.65 -25.19 11.94
C LEU A 991 18.59 -25.27 10.84
N ARG A 992 17.48 -24.53 10.97
CA ARG A 992 16.38 -24.53 9.99
C ARG A 992 16.33 -23.21 9.22
N THR A 993 15.87 -23.29 7.99
CA THR A 993 15.73 -22.13 7.08
C THR A 993 14.36 -21.47 7.16
N THR A 994 14.32 -20.21 6.73
CA THR A 994 13.07 -19.49 6.49
C THR A 994 12.39 -19.99 5.20
N PRO A 995 11.06 -19.90 5.10
CA PRO A 995 10.33 -20.19 3.87
C PRO A 995 10.83 -19.36 2.66
N SER A 996 11.16 -18.09 2.89
CA SER A 996 11.72 -17.20 1.87
C SER A 996 13.13 -17.61 1.43
N ALA A 997 13.99 -18.11 2.32
CA ALA A 997 15.29 -18.67 1.93
C ALA A 997 15.14 -19.93 1.06
N ILE A 998 14.18 -20.80 1.40
CA ILE A 998 13.90 -22.01 0.62
C ILE A 998 13.43 -21.66 -0.79
N LEU A 999 12.52 -20.70 -0.92
CA LEU A 999 12.04 -20.25 -2.23
C LEU A 999 13.16 -19.62 -3.07
N PHE A 1000 14.06 -18.87 -2.42
CA PHE A 1000 15.21 -18.26 -3.07
C PHE A 1000 16.12 -19.31 -3.71
N ASP A 1001 16.41 -20.41 -3.00
CA ASP A 1001 17.24 -21.49 -3.52
C ASP A 1001 16.55 -22.24 -4.68
N ILE A 1002 15.24 -22.47 -4.59
CA ILE A 1002 14.44 -23.09 -5.67
C ILE A 1002 14.54 -22.27 -6.96
N ILE A 1003 14.32 -20.95 -6.86
CA ILE A 1003 14.38 -20.03 -8.00
C ILE A 1003 15.80 -20.00 -8.59
N SER A 1004 16.81 -19.83 -7.72
CA SER A 1004 18.21 -19.70 -8.12
C SER A 1004 18.69 -20.96 -8.84
N SER A 1005 18.37 -22.14 -8.31
CA SER A 1005 18.71 -23.41 -8.94
C SER A 1005 18.05 -23.58 -10.29
N ARG A 1006 16.74 -23.33 -10.39
CA ARG A 1006 15.99 -23.52 -11.65
C ARG A 1006 16.50 -22.60 -12.74
N ILE A 1007 16.70 -21.32 -12.45
CA ILE A 1007 17.13 -20.35 -13.47
C ILE A 1007 18.58 -20.62 -13.89
N LYS A 1008 19.48 -20.92 -12.96
CA LYS A 1008 20.89 -21.17 -13.25
C LYS A 1008 21.11 -22.47 -14.02
N THR A 1009 20.51 -23.57 -13.57
CA THR A 1009 20.85 -24.92 -14.05
C THR A 1009 19.81 -25.52 -14.99
N LYS A 1010 18.62 -24.89 -15.13
CA LYS A 1010 17.42 -25.43 -15.78
C LYS A 1010 16.87 -26.73 -15.17
N LYS A 1011 17.47 -27.20 -14.07
CA LYS A 1011 17.01 -28.36 -13.30
C LYS A 1011 16.31 -27.88 -12.03
N ASP A 1012 15.38 -28.67 -11.54
CA ASP A 1012 14.79 -28.43 -10.22
C ASP A 1012 15.85 -28.50 -9.13
N HIS A 1013 15.62 -27.76 -8.05
CA HIS A 1013 16.51 -27.83 -6.89
C HIS A 1013 16.59 -29.29 -6.44
N PRO A 1014 17.79 -29.88 -6.34
CA PRO A 1014 18.01 -31.33 -6.32
C PRO A 1014 17.34 -32.10 -5.16
N TYR A 1015 16.70 -31.39 -4.24
CA TYR A 1015 16.17 -31.91 -2.99
C TYR A 1015 14.71 -31.54 -2.67
N LEU A 1016 14.08 -30.62 -3.42
CA LEU A 1016 12.79 -30.01 -3.04
C LEU A 1016 11.65 -30.23 -4.05
N GLU A 1017 11.90 -30.92 -5.16
CA GLU A 1017 10.89 -31.22 -6.19
C GLU A 1017 9.75 -32.11 -5.65
N SER A 1018 10.04 -33.04 -4.74
CA SER A 1018 9.05 -34.00 -4.21
C SER A 1018 8.97 -34.07 -2.67
N ASN A 1019 9.63 -33.13 -1.97
CA ASN A 1019 9.79 -33.18 -0.53
C ASN A 1019 9.27 -31.91 0.15
N TYR A 1020 8.74 -32.06 1.36
CA TYR A 1020 8.41 -30.94 2.24
C TYR A 1020 9.48 -30.75 3.30
N VAL A 1021 9.64 -29.49 3.72
CA VAL A 1021 10.58 -29.10 4.77
C VAL A 1021 9.87 -28.32 5.86
N PHE A 1022 10.09 -28.71 7.11
CA PHE A 1022 9.70 -27.89 8.25
C PHE A 1022 10.61 -26.67 8.40
N THR A 1023 10.00 -25.49 8.43
CA THR A 1023 10.68 -24.20 8.48
C THR A 1023 10.76 -23.64 9.90
N ILE A 1024 11.42 -22.49 10.08
CA ILE A 1024 11.38 -21.74 11.35
C ILE A 1024 10.08 -20.94 11.57
N SER A 1025 9.11 -21.05 10.66
CA SER A 1025 7.91 -20.22 10.66
C SER A 1025 6.66 -20.94 11.19
N ARG A 1026 5.69 -20.13 11.64
CA ARG A 1026 4.33 -20.58 12.00
C ARG A 1026 3.30 -19.81 11.19
N SER A 1027 2.16 -20.44 10.95
CA SER A 1027 0.99 -19.75 10.42
C SER A 1027 0.37 -18.80 11.45
N SER A 1028 -0.46 -17.88 10.99
CA SER A 1028 -1.31 -17.02 11.85
C SER A 1028 -2.21 -17.83 12.80
N SER A 1029 -2.59 -19.05 12.42
CA SER A 1029 -3.36 -19.98 13.28
C SER A 1029 -2.53 -20.68 14.36
N GLY A 1030 -1.20 -20.49 14.37
CA GLY A 1030 -0.28 -21.03 15.37
C GLY A 1030 0.36 -22.38 15.01
N SER A 1031 -0.01 -22.97 13.87
CA SER A 1031 0.54 -24.22 13.33
C SER A 1031 1.97 -24.05 12.80
N LEU A 1032 2.73 -25.14 12.80
CA LEU A 1032 4.05 -25.19 12.18
C LEU A 1032 3.91 -25.19 10.66
N LEU A 1033 4.80 -24.50 9.97
CA LEU A 1033 4.78 -24.36 8.51
C LEU A 1033 5.76 -25.31 7.86
N ASP A 1034 5.28 -26.08 6.89
CA ASP A 1034 6.11 -26.75 5.90
C ASP A 1034 6.11 -25.99 4.56
N PHE A 1035 7.18 -26.18 3.79
CA PHE A 1035 7.37 -25.51 2.49
C PHE A 1035 8.16 -26.44 1.55
N GLY A 1036 7.74 -26.59 0.29
CA GLY A 1036 8.39 -27.50 -0.66
C GLY A 1036 7.48 -27.99 -1.79
N ILE A 1037 7.79 -29.16 -2.36
CA ILE A 1037 7.12 -29.74 -3.56
C ILE A 1037 7.11 -28.73 -4.71
N ALA A 1038 8.29 -28.46 -5.26
CA ALA A 1038 8.47 -27.57 -6.40
C ALA A 1038 8.23 -28.31 -7.73
N ASP A 1039 7.01 -28.74 -8.01
CA ASP A 1039 6.65 -29.43 -9.26
C ASP A 1039 6.00 -28.48 -10.30
N SER A 1040 5.36 -29.04 -11.34
CA SER A 1040 4.69 -28.25 -12.38
C SER A 1040 3.51 -27.40 -11.85
N ASP A 1041 2.87 -27.84 -10.77
CA ASP A 1041 1.76 -27.14 -10.15
C ASP A 1041 2.24 -26.07 -9.16
N GLY A 1042 3.50 -26.16 -8.75
CA GLY A 1042 4.26 -25.11 -8.08
C GLY A 1042 4.54 -25.37 -6.60
N VAL A 1043 5.42 -24.55 -6.02
CA VAL A 1043 5.85 -24.72 -4.63
C VAL A 1043 4.64 -24.61 -3.69
N ASN A 1044 4.47 -25.63 -2.87
CA ASN A 1044 3.38 -25.77 -1.93
C ASN A 1044 3.83 -25.45 -0.49
N SER A 1045 2.87 -25.06 0.34
CA SER A 1045 3.07 -24.74 1.74
C SER A 1045 1.83 -25.19 2.52
N ASN A 1046 2.02 -25.93 3.59
CA ASN A 1046 0.96 -26.50 4.41
C ASN A 1046 1.21 -26.26 5.90
N VAL A 1047 0.20 -26.53 6.72
CA VAL A 1047 0.24 -26.29 8.16
C VAL A 1047 0.03 -27.57 8.94
N TRP A 1048 0.85 -27.76 9.95
CA TRP A 1048 0.86 -28.97 10.76
C TRP A 1048 0.85 -28.66 12.25
N LYS A 1049 0.21 -29.53 13.03
CA LYS A 1049 0.36 -29.49 14.48
C LYS A 1049 1.70 -30.14 14.84
N PRO A 1050 2.30 -29.76 15.99
CA PRO A 1050 3.57 -30.33 16.44
C PRO A 1050 3.63 -31.85 16.51
N ARG A 1051 2.51 -32.53 16.79
CA ARG A 1051 2.39 -34.00 16.87
C ARG A 1051 2.51 -34.73 15.54
N ASN A 1052 2.33 -34.04 14.42
CA ASN A 1052 2.17 -34.72 13.15
C ASN A 1052 3.50 -35.31 12.67
N SER A 1053 3.48 -36.62 12.41
CA SER A 1053 4.60 -37.40 11.90
C SER A 1053 4.39 -37.89 10.46
N ASP A 1054 3.15 -37.99 9.96
CA ASP A 1054 2.76 -38.95 8.90
C ASP A 1054 3.09 -38.58 7.45
N VAL A 1055 4.19 -37.87 7.17
CA VAL A 1055 4.54 -37.43 5.80
C VAL A 1055 6.03 -37.58 5.53
N ASN A 1056 6.38 -37.62 4.24
CA ASN A 1056 7.71 -37.36 3.66
C ASN A 1056 8.19 -35.91 3.94
N LEU A 1057 8.11 -35.50 5.20
CA LEU A 1057 8.66 -34.27 5.73
C LEU A 1057 10.11 -34.55 6.09
N PHE A 1058 11.01 -33.88 5.38
CA PHE A 1058 12.42 -33.98 5.64
C PHE A 1058 12.91 -32.73 6.37
N SER A 1059 13.96 -32.91 7.15
CA SER A 1059 14.67 -31.77 7.72
C SER A 1059 15.95 -31.54 6.91
N PRO A 1060 16.01 -30.53 6.01
CA PRO A 1060 17.28 -30.04 5.54
C PRO A 1060 17.97 -29.37 6.72
N PHE A 1061 19.29 -29.43 6.69
CA PHE A 1061 20.12 -28.90 7.74
C PHE A 1061 20.88 -27.71 7.16
N SER A 1062 20.69 -26.52 7.71
CA SER A 1062 21.36 -25.31 7.23
C SER A 1062 22.32 -24.81 8.31
N LEU A 1063 23.54 -24.47 7.89
CA LEU A 1063 24.48 -23.73 8.72
C LEU A 1063 24.57 -22.32 8.16
N GLN A 1064 24.19 -21.34 8.96
CA GLN A 1064 24.55 -19.96 8.66
C GLN A 1064 26.04 -19.78 8.93
N LEU A 1065 26.75 -19.19 7.96
CA LEU A 1065 28.22 -19.05 7.97
C LEU A 1065 28.69 -17.62 8.18
#